data_AF-A0AB39L9E2-F1
#
_entry.id   AF-A0AB39L9E2-F1
#
_cell.length_a   1.000
_cell.length_b   1.000
_cell.length_c   1.000
_cell.angle_alpha   90.00
_cell.angle_beta   90.00
_cell.angle_gamma   90.00
#
_symmetry.space_group_name_H-M   'P 1'
#
loop_
_entity.id
_entity.type
_entity.pdbx_description
1 polymer ?
#
loop_
_entity_poly.entity_id
_entity_poly.type
_entity_poly.pdbx_seq_one_letter_code
_entity_poly.pdbx_strand_id
1 'polypeptide(L)'
;MTRQKRKYAIVDLEATSAGSNAKIIQVGIVIVEDGVITQSYETDVNPHERLDEHIKQLTGLTDARLRKAPEFAQVAKEIFELIEDAVFVAHNVKFDANLLAEALFWEGFELTTPRIDTVELSQIFYPTLERYNLGALAAELEIELHHAHSALADAMATAQLLLKVREKIASLPRGLIENLLSMADCLIYESRLLIEDALEDSSLFLPSHLVEIHGLYLRKQQQFLESRHLSEQFELNMQLLGMEAYPEQSEFAAYIEESLHQPLPSFIEAPTGIGKTYAYLLTLLAKTSKRILVSVPTKILQDQIMKKEGKTIQELFQIPFHSLKSPKDYIQLDKFYETLQTDSDNRMIRRFKMQLLVWLTMTETGEFSEIGQLYRHAHFVADICHDGQLSKRSLFYQEDFWRLGQEKVKTSRVILTNHAYLLTRLEDDKSLLQESVLVVDEAQKLFFALEQFSQREETLQSLLLSLQHAIEEEKDLLQRRLLESIQFELNACSKEVVQGKIAILSDQTVVKIRQDVSELKNESLANLKELFDERYQTFWIDKEVVESHQILRLHGGVEDLLSFKEFVPEEVTVLFVSATIAISKKVHLPALLGYQEQQIYRVPITIKQHQELLVPIDFPDVVSLSSVEYAGEICRLVNELFPLRKPIFLLFTSKELLLETSNTLKFPHLAQYRNGDAANIKRRFDRGESSILLGTGSFWEGVDFSHQREVIQIITRLPFDNPKDYMVQKLNTKLREQGKNPFYDYSLPVAILRLKQAIGRTSRFQDQESLVLLLDQRVVTKRYGKQILDGLQQVLPLHTTVRERLVEQAADFFERN
;
A
#
# COMPACT_ATOMS: atom_id res chain seq x y z
N MET A 1 36.66 22.45 -27.97
CA MET A 1 35.63 22.62 -29.02
C MET A 1 34.31 22.33 -28.35
N THR A 2 33.52 23.35 -28.06
CA THR A 2 32.15 23.19 -27.54
C THR A 2 31.32 22.51 -28.61
N ARG A 3 30.84 21.30 -28.32
CA ARG A 3 29.89 20.58 -29.17
C ARG A 3 28.62 21.43 -29.22
N GLN A 4 28.06 21.65 -30.41
CA GLN A 4 26.79 22.36 -30.54
C GLN A 4 25.71 21.55 -29.80
N LYS A 5 24.95 22.18 -28.89
CA LYS A 5 23.89 21.49 -28.13
C LYS A 5 22.83 20.98 -29.11
N ARG A 6 22.27 19.81 -28.82
CA ARG A 6 21.26 19.17 -29.69
C ARG A 6 19.99 20.02 -29.75
N LYS A 7 19.37 20.07 -30.94
CA LYS A 7 18.02 20.57 -31.17
C LYS A 7 17.02 19.48 -30.80
N TYR A 8 16.01 19.79 -29.98
CA TYR A 8 14.92 18.86 -29.67
C TYR A 8 13.62 19.35 -30.28
N ALA A 9 12.86 18.43 -30.86
CA ALA A 9 11.49 18.65 -31.31
C ALA A 9 10.57 17.85 -30.40
N ILE A 10 9.88 18.54 -29.50
CA ILE A 10 8.88 17.96 -28.62
C ILE A 10 7.57 17.92 -29.37
N VAL A 11 7.00 16.75 -29.54
CA VAL A 11 5.82 16.51 -30.35
C VAL A 11 4.74 15.82 -29.52
N ASP A 12 3.53 16.30 -29.69
CA ASP A 12 2.31 15.67 -29.16
C ASP A 12 1.25 15.65 -30.27
N LEU A 13 0.49 14.56 -30.35
CA LEU A 13 -0.50 14.35 -31.40
C LEU A 13 -1.85 13.98 -30.79
N GLU A 14 -2.90 14.61 -31.30
CA GLU A 14 -4.26 14.11 -31.13
C GLU A 14 -4.65 13.23 -32.30
N ALA A 15 -5.37 12.15 -32.03
CA ALA A 15 -5.72 11.15 -33.04
C ALA A 15 -7.18 10.68 -32.97
N THR A 16 -7.69 10.08 -34.06
CA THR A 16 -9.06 9.56 -34.11
C THR A 16 -9.30 8.34 -33.21
N SER A 17 -8.23 7.63 -32.81
CA SER A 17 -8.27 6.54 -31.84
C SER A 17 -6.85 6.26 -31.28
N ALA A 18 -6.74 5.33 -30.33
CA ALA A 18 -5.46 4.82 -29.82
C ALA A 18 -4.94 3.56 -30.57
N GLY A 19 -5.57 3.18 -31.69
CA GLY A 19 -5.26 1.96 -32.45
C GLY A 19 -4.25 2.18 -33.58
N SER A 20 -3.83 1.09 -34.24
CA SER A 20 -2.91 1.14 -35.39
C SER A 20 -3.47 1.85 -36.62
N ASN A 21 -4.79 2.01 -36.72
CA ASN A 21 -5.46 2.68 -37.84
C ASN A 21 -5.82 4.14 -37.50
N ALA A 22 -5.24 4.69 -36.44
CA ALA A 22 -5.49 6.06 -36.01
C ALA A 22 -5.04 7.06 -37.09
N LYS A 23 -5.79 8.15 -37.22
CA LYS A 23 -5.39 9.29 -38.06
C LYS A 23 -5.12 10.50 -37.18
N ILE A 24 -4.11 11.27 -37.55
CA ILE A 24 -3.75 12.53 -36.89
C ILE A 24 -4.88 13.56 -37.12
N ILE A 25 -5.33 14.20 -36.04
CA ILE A 25 -6.34 15.26 -36.06
C ILE A 25 -5.83 16.59 -35.53
N GLN A 26 -4.75 16.57 -34.76
CA GLN A 26 -4.01 17.75 -34.34
C GLN A 26 -2.54 17.41 -34.16
N VAL A 27 -1.66 18.36 -34.47
CA VAL A 27 -0.21 18.25 -34.29
C VAL A 27 0.24 19.45 -33.46
N GLY A 28 0.92 19.20 -32.34
CA GLY A 28 1.63 20.20 -31.55
C GLY A 28 3.13 19.92 -31.57
N ILE A 29 3.94 20.92 -31.92
CA ILE A 29 5.41 20.81 -31.96
C ILE A 29 6.01 22.00 -31.21
N VAL A 30 6.98 21.73 -30.36
CA VAL A 30 7.78 22.74 -29.65
C VAL A 30 9.25 22.45 -29.88
N ILE A 31 9.99 23.44 -30.35
CA ILE A 31 11.44 23.34 -30.59
C ILE A 31 12.19 23.91 -29.39
N VAL A 32 13.14 23.12 -28.88
CA VAL A 32 14.05 23.52 -27.82
C VAL A 32 15.49 23.49 -28.35
N GLU A 33 16.15 24.64 -28.26
CA GLU A 33 17.55 24.83 -28.65
C GLU A 33 18.29 25.55 -27.51
N ASP A 34 19.50 25.11 -27.20
CA ASP A 34 20.32 25.66 -26.11
C ASP A 34 19.60 25.75 -24.74
N GLY A 35 18.60 24.89 -24.52
CA GLY A 35 17.81 24.86 -23.27
C GLY A 35 16.70 25.90 -23.20
N VAL A 36 16.39 26.59 -24.30
CA VAL A 36 15.31 27.57 -24.42
C VAL A 36 14.32 27.13 -25.49
N ILE A 37 13.04 27.40 -25.28
CA ILE A 37 12.00 27.17 -26.28
C ILE A 37 12.12 28.27 -27.34
N THR A 38 12.44 27.90 -28.57
CA THR A 38 12.71 28.86 -29.66
C THR A 38 11.55 28.98 -30.65
N GLN A 39 10.76 27.93 -30.82
CA GLN A 39 9.66 27.90 -31.78
C GLN A 39 8.54 26.97 -31.30
N SER A 40 7.30 27.31 -31.66
CA SER A 40 6.12 26.46 -31.49
C SER A 40 5.33 26.39 -32.79
N TYR A 41 4.72 25.24 -33.07
CA TYR A 41 3.88 24.99 -34.24
C TYR A 41 2.65 24.18 -33.83
N GLU A 42 1.48 24.59 -34.31
CA GLU A 42 0.23 23.89 -34.08
C GLU A 42 -0.59 23.87 -35.37
N THR A 43 -1.13 22.70 -35.73
CA THR A 43 -2.12 22.60 -36.81
C THR A 43 -3.17 21.55 -36.49
N ASP A 44 -4.42 21.84 -36.85
CA ASP A 44 -5.45 20.81 -36.97
C ASP A 44 -5.25 20.07 -38.30
N VAL A 45 -5.72 18.83 -38.38
CA VAL A 45 -5.67 17.99 -39.58
C VAL A 45 -7.03 17.37 -39.82
N ASN A 46 -7.49 17.37 -41.08
CA ASN A 46 -8.75 16.74 -41.46
C ASN A 46 -8.55 15.22 -41.61
N PRO A 47 -9.19 14.37 -40.78
CA PRO A 47 -9.02 12.91 -40.87
C PRO A 47 -9.90 12.26 -41.95
N HIS A 48 -10.75 13.05 -42.63
CA HIS A 48 -11.76 12.60 -43.60
C HIS A 48 -12.75 11.56 -43.04
N GLU A 49 -12.94 11.54 -41.72
CA GLU A 49 -13.91 10.70 -41.02
C GLU A 49 -14.54 11.46 -39.84
N ARG A 50 -15.63 10.92 -39.31
CA ARG A 50 -16.29 11.52 -38.13
C ARG A 50 -15.57 11.07 -36.87
N LEU A 51 -15.42 11.99 -35.91
CA LEU A 51 -14.91 11.66 -34.58
C LEU A 51 -15.97 10.96 -33.74
N ASP A 52 -15.54 9.99 -32.96
CA ASP A 52 -16.35 9.43 -31.88
C ASP A 52 -16.59 10.49 -30.79
N GLU A 53 -17.74 10.42 -30.12
CA GLU A 53 -18.11 11.40 -29.09
C GLU A 53 -17.12 11.45 -27.92
N HIS A 54 -16.48 10.33 -27.59
CA HIS A 54 -15.45 10.29 -26.55
C HIS A 54 -14.21 11.12 -26.93
N ILE A 55 -13.76 11.07 -28.19
CA ILE A 55 -12.60 11.84 -28.68
C ILE A 55 -12.91 13.33 -28.72
N LYS A 56 -14.14 13.70 -29.10
CA LYS A 56 -14.59 15.11 -29.04
C LYS A 56 -14.59 15.66 -27.62
N GLN A 57 -15.01 14.85 -26.66
CA GLN A 57 -14.98 15.23 -25.24
C GLN A 57 -13.56 15.32 -24.70
N LEU A 58 -12.67 14.42 -25.13
CA LEU A 58 -11.27 14.42 -24.73
C LEU A 58 -10.56 15.68 -25.26
N THR A 59 -10.57 15.88 -26.58
CA THR A 59 -9.75 16.88 -27.29
C THR A 59 -10.41 18.26 -27.44
N GLY A 60 -11.72 18.35 -27.21
CA GLY A 60 -12.51 19.55 -27.52
C GLY A 60 -12.65 19.85 -29.02
N LEU A 61 -12.13 19.00 -29.91
CA LEU A 61 -12.23 19.17 -31.36
C LEU A 61 -13.61 18.76 -31.89
N THR A 62 -14.08 19.44 -32.93
CA THR A 62 -15.40 19.17 -33.55
C THR A 62 -15.26 18.79 -35.01
N ASP A 63 -16.16 17.94 -35.52
CA ASP A 63 -16.20 17.58 -36.95
C ASP A 63 -16.30 18.82 -37.86
N ALA A 64 -16.95 19.89 -37.38
CA ALA A 64 -17.09 21.14 -38.12
C ALA A 64 -15.79 21.94 -38.22
N ARG A 65 -14.95 21.89 -37.18
CA ARG A 65 -13.61 22.48 -37.15
C ARG A 65 -12.66 21.69 -38.05
N LEU A 66 -12.60 20.36 -37.88
CA LEU A 66 -11.68 19.50 -38.64
C LEU A 66 -12.00 19.43 -40.14
N ARG A 67 -13.28 19.57 -40.55
CA ARG A 67 -13.62 19.67 -41.98
C ARG A 67 -13.02 20.87 -42.69
N LYS A 68 -12.66 21.93 -41.96
CA LYS A 68 -12.01 23.13 -42.49
C LYS A 68 -10.48 23.09 -42.36
N ALA A 69 -9.96 22.13 -41.61
CA ALA A 69 -8.53 21.94 -41.42
C ALA A 69 -7.87 21.42 -42.72
N PRO A 70 -6.57 21.67 -42.92
CA PRO A 70 -5.83 21.11 -44.04
C PRO A 70 -5.78 19.58 -44.00
N GLU A 71 -5.57 18.96 -45.16
CA GLU A 71 -5.21 17.56 -45.26
C GLU A 71 -3.75 17.37 -44.79
N PHE A 72 -3.41 16.20 -44.25
CA PHE A 72 -2.05 15.94 -43.75
C PHE A 72 -0.99 16.19 -44.84
N ALA A 73 -1.25 15.78 -46.08
CA ALA A 73 -0.40 16.03 -47.24
C ALA A 73 -0.01 17.51 -47.43
N GLN A 74 -0.88 18.45 -47.04
CA GLN A 74 -0.64 19.89 -47.19
C GLN A 74 0.33 20.45 -46.15
N VAL A 75 0.43 19.80 -44.98
CA VAL A 75 1.28 20.23 -43.85
C VAL A 75 2.49 19.31 -43.64
N ALA A 76 2.54 18.14 -44.28
CA ALA A 76 3.57 17.12 -44.09
C ALA A 76 4.99 17.65 -44.32
N LYS A 77 5.20 18.43 -45.40
CA LYS A 77 6.51 19.00 -45.72
C LYS A 77 7.00 19.97 -44.65
N GLU A 78 6.12 20.87 -44.19
CA GLU A 78 6.45 21.85 -43.15
C GLU A 78 6.78 21.16 -41.83
N ILE A 79 5.97 20.17 -41.44
CA ILE A 79 6.24 19.35 -40.25
C ILE A 79 7.59 18.64 -40.36
N PHE A 80 7.90 18.03 -41.50
CA PHE A 80 9.16 17.33 -41.72
C PHE A 80 10.37 18.28 -41.63
N GLU A 81 10.36 19.40 -42.34
CA GLU A 81 11.44 20.41 -42.31
C GLU A 81 11.68 20.98 -40.89
N LEU A 82 10.63 21.05 -40.05
CA LEU A 82 10.77 21.48 -38.66
C LEU A 82 11.56 20.48 -37.80
N ILE A 83 11.37 19.18 -38.03
CA ILE A 83 11.83 18.11 -37.13
C ILE A 83 13.00 17.28 -37.68
N GLU A 84 13.30 17.32 -38.98
CA GLU A 84 14.27 16.42 -39.64
C GLU A 84 15.69 16.45 -39.03
N ASP A 85 16.13 17.62 -38.55
CA ASP A 85 17.44 17.83 -37.93
C ASP A 85 17.37 17.86 -36.38
N ALA A 86 16.24 17.45 -35.79
CA ALA A 86 16.02 17.48 -34.34
C ALA A 86 15.89 16.07 -33.75
N VAL A 87 16.20 15.94 -32.46
CA VAL A 87 15.85 14.76 -31.68
C VAL A 87 14.35 14.81 -31.36
N PHE A 88 13.60 13.81 -31.77
CA PHE A 88 12.17 13.70 -31.52
C PHE A 88 11.92 13.33 -30.05
N VAL A 89 11.07 14.09 -29.37
CA VAL A 89 10.74 13.89 -27.95
C VAL A 89 9.24 13.84 -27.79
N ALA A 90 8.72 12.89 -27.03
CA ALA A 90 7.30 12.87 -26.66
C ALA A 90 7.08 12.21 -25.29
N HIS A 91 5.88 12.35 -24.76
CA HIS A 91 5.46 11.74 -23.51
C HIS A 91 4.73 10.42 -23.79
N ASN A 92 5.49 9.31 -23.85
CA ASN A 92 5.12 8.01 -24.46
C ASN A 92 5.41 7.94 -25.97
N VAL A 93 6.68 8.15 -26.32
CA VAL A 93 7.18 8.40 -27.69
C VAL A 93 6.83 7.31 -28.70
N LYS A 94 6.55 6.09 -28.24
CA LYS A 94 6.17 4.98 -29.12
C LYS A 94 4.89 5.26 -29.91
N PHE A 95 3.92 5.98 -29.34
CA PHE A 95 2.67 6.29 -30.05
C PHE A 95 2.90 7.39 -31.08
N ASP A 96 3.29 8.58 -30.61
CA ASP A 96 3.40 9.78 -31.45
C ASP A 96 4.42 9.62 -32.58
N ALA A 97 5.60 9.08 -32.27
CA ALA A 97 6.65 8.93 -33.26
C ALA A 97 6.29 7.93 -34.36
N ASN A 98 5.57 6.85 -34.02
CA ASN A 98 5.16 5.86 -35.02
C ASN A 98 4.02 6.40 -35.89
N LEU A 99 3.02 7.04 -35.27
CA LEU A 99 1.89 7.62 -36.00
C LEU A 99 2.36 8.73 -36.96
N LEU A 100 3.23 9.64 -36.50
CA LEU A 100 3.76 10.69 -37.36
C LEU A 100 4.70 10.15 -38.44
N ALA A 101 5.59 9.20 -38.10
CA ALA A 101 6.48 8.62 -39.08
C ALA A 101 5.72 7.88 -40.20
N GLU A 102 4.66 7.16 -39.85
CA GLU A 102 3.79 6.50 -40.84
C GLU A 102 3.08 7.52 -41.73
N ALA A 103 2.47 8.56 -41.14
CA ALA A 103 1.80 9.61 -41.89
C ALA A 103 2.76 10.33 -42.84
N LEU A 104 3.97 10.68 -42.38
CA LEU A 104 5.01 11.31 -43.20
C LEU A 104 5.50 10.38 -44.32
N PHE A 105 5.65 9.09 -44.04
CA PHE A 105 6.11 8.09 -45.01
C PHE A 105 5.17 7.99 -46.21
N TRP A 106 3.86 8.02 -45.99
CA TRP A 106 2.86 8.01 -47.06
C TRP A 106 2.92 9.25 -47.96
N GLU A 107 3.40 10.38 -47.42
CA GLU A 107 3.61 11.64 -48.15
C GLU A 107 5.02 11.75 -48.75
N GLY A 108 5.85 10.71 -48.64
CA GLY A 108 7.19 10.63 -49.23
C GLY A 108 8.33 11.17 -48.35
N PHE A 109 8.09 11.39 -47.06
CA PHE A 109 9.09 11.85 -46.10
C PHE A 109 9.47 10.74 -45.11
N GLU A 110 10.76 10.46 -44.94
CA GLU A 110 11.24 9.40 -44.04
C GLU A 110 11.86 9.99 -42.77
N LEU A 111 11.17 9.82 -41.63
CA LEU A 111 11.64 10.32 -40.34
C LEU A 111 12.60 9.32 -39.67
N THR A 112 13.90 9.61 -39.76
CA THR A 112 14.99 8.78 -39.20
C THR A 112 15.61 9.37 -37.93
N THR A 113 14.95 10.36 -37.34
CA THR A 113 15.47 11.09 -36.19
C THR A 113 15.54 10.22 -34.93
N PRO A 114 16.54 10.45 -34.06
CA PRO A 114 16.59 9.83 -32.73
C PRO A 114 15.35 10.19 -31.91
N ARG A 115 14.93 9.28 -31.03
CA ARG A 115 13.71 9.42 -30.22
C ARG A 115 14.02 9.37 -28.73
N ILE A 116 13.37 10.22 -27.96
CA ILE A 116 13.46 10.28 -26.50
C ILE A 116 12.08 10.14 -25.89
N ASP A 117 11.99 9.30 -24.85
CA ASP A 117 10.78 9.14 -24.05
C ASP A 117 10.92 9.81 -22.68
N THR A 118 10.06 10.80 -22.41
CA THR A 118 10.10 11.53 -21.14
C THR A 118 9.53 10.72 -19.96
N VAL A 119 8.74 9.67 -20.19
CA VAL A 119 8.14 8.85 -19.13
C VAL A 119 9.21 8.00 -18.46
N GLU A 120 10.03 7.29 -19.23
CA GLU A 120 11.11 6.45 -18.66
C GLU A 120 12.17 7.28 -17.96
N LEU A 121 12.54 8.42 -18.52
CA LEU A 121 13.46 9.35 -17.87
C LEU A 121 12.88 9.87 -16.55
N SER A 122 11.60 10.27 -16.55
CA SER A 122 10.94 10.73 -15.32
C SER A 122 10.90 9.64 -14.25
N GLN A 123 10.67 8.37 -14.62
CA GLN A 123 10.69 7.24 -13.69
C GLN A 123 12.03 7.05 -12.98
N ILE A 124 13.14 7.30 -13.67
CA ILE A 124 14.49 7.18 -13.11
C ILE A 124 14.82 8.39 -12.24
N PHE A 125 14.54 9.60 -12.74
CA PHE A 125 15.01 10.83 -12.12
C PHE A 125 14.07 11.43 -11.06
N TYR A 126 12.82 10.97 -11.02
CA TYR A 126 11.83 11.29 -9.97
C TYR A 126 11.28 10.01 -9.32
N PRO A 127 12.15 9.19 -8.69
CA PRO A 127 11.83 7.82 -8.28
C PRO A 127 10.72 7.72 -7.22
N THR A 128 10.45 8.80 -6.51
CA THR A 128 9.48 8.86 -5.41
C THR A 128 8.03 9.04 -5.88
N LEU A 129 7.79 9.29 -7.17
CA LEU A 129 6.45 9.54 -7.69
C LEU A 129 5.68 8.25 -7.98
N GLU A 130 4.39 8.25 -7.67
CA GLU A 130 3.50 7.11 -7.96
C GLU A 130 2.94 7.13 -9.40
N ARG A 131 2.83 8.33 -9.98
CA ARG A 131 2.19 8.59 -11.28
C ARG A 131 3.14 9.38 -12.17
N TYR A 132 3.22 8.98 -13.44
CA TYR A 132 4.10 9.59 -14.46
C TYR A 132 3.33 9.97 -15.72
N ASN A 133 2.02 10.19 -15.63
CA ASN A 133 1.30 10.86 -16.72
C ASN A 133 1.59 12.35 -16.65
N LEU A 134 1.46 13.03 -17.79
CA LEU A 134 1.87 14.43 -17.93
C LEU A 134 1.19 15.34 -16.90
N GLY A 135 -0.12 15.19 -16.68
CA GLY A 135 -0.85 16.00 -15.69
C GLY A 135 -0.34 15.82 -14.25
N ALA A 136 0.00 14.59 -13.84
CA ALA A 136 0.57 14.34 -12.51
C ALA A 136 1.98 14.90 -12.36
N LEU A 137 2.82 14.74 -13.38
CA LEU A 137 4.18 15.30 -13.39
C LEU A 137 4.13 16.83 -13.41
N ALA A 138 3.18 17.41 -14.14
CA ALA A 138 3.04 18.85 -14.23
C ALA A 138 2.64 19.46 -12.89
N ALA A 139 1.69 18.83 -12.18
CA ALA A 139 1.28 19.26 -10.84
C ALA A 139 2.44 19.16 -9.84
N GLU A 140 3.22 18.08 -9.87
CA GLU A 140 4.30 17.85 -8.91
C GLU A 140 5.54 18.72 -9.17
N LEU A 141 5.85 19.01 -10.44
CA LEU A 141 7.02 19.77 -10.86
C LEU A 141 6.70 21.26 -11.10
N GLU A 142 5.51 21.71 -10.71
CA GLU A 142 5.02 23.08 -10.86
C GLU A 142 5.10 23.59 -12.32
N ILE A 143 4.74 22.72 -13.27
CA ILE A 143 4.66 23.02 -14.71
C ILE A 143 3.26 23.52 -15.03
N GLU A 144 3.16 24.64 -15.72
CA GLU A 144 1.87 25.19 -16.12
C GLU A 144 1.22 24.34 -17.23
N LEU A 145 0.02 23.82 -16.94
CA LEU A 145 -0.80 23.06 -17.88
C LEU A 145 -2.14 23.79 -18.07
N HIS A 146 -2.13 24.90 -18.81
CA HIS A 146 -3.34 25.65 -19.15
C HIS A 146 -4.10 24.93 -20.27
N HIS A 147 -5.38 24.62 -20.05
CA HIS A 147 -6.22 23.86 -21.00
C HIS A 147 -5.58 22.53 -21.42
N ALA A 148 -5.54 21.57 -20.48
CA ALA A 148 -5.29 20.16 -20.82
C ALA A 148 -6.10 19.78 -22.07
N HIS A 149 -5.51 19.03 -23.00
CA HIS A 149 -6.13 18.47 -24.22
C HIS A 149 -6.04 19.30 -25.53
N SER A 150 -5.08 20.23 -25.64
CA SER A 150 -4.61 20.64 -26.97
C SER A 150 -3.20 20.11 -27.18
N ALA A 151 -2.91 19.63 -28.38
CA ALA A 151 -1.62 19.02 -28.70
C ALA A 151 -0.45 20.00 -28.40
N LEU A 152 -0.61 21.30 -28.69
CA LEU A 152 0.44 22.28 -28.39
C LEU A 152 0.64 22.49 -26.87
N ALA A 153 -0.42 22.52 -26.07
CA ALA A 153 -0.30 22.69 -24.63
C ALA A 153 0.44 21.50 -23.99
N ASP A 154 0.12 20.28 -24.42
CA ASP A 154 0.77 19.06 -23.91
C ASP A 154 2.23 18.94 -24.42
N ALA A 155 2.52 19.35 -25.66
CA ALA A 155 3.89 19.49 -26.16
C ALA A 155 4.70 20.54 -25.37
N MET A 156 4.09 21.69 -25.02
CA MET A 156 4.72 22.75 -24.23
C MET A 156 5.07 22.27 -22.81
N ALA A 157 4.12 21.60 -22.15
CA ALA A 157 4.35 21.01 -20.83
C ALA A 157 5.41 19.90 -20.88
N THR A 158 5.40 19.08 -21.93
CA THR A 158 6.43 18.06 -22.17
C THR A 158 7.82 18.69 -22.40
N ALA A 159 7.90 19.84 -23.06
CA ALA A 159 9.16 20.58 -23.22
C ALA A 159 9.68 21.12 -21.88
N GLN A 160 8.81 21.69 -21.05
CA GLN A 160 9.18 22.11 -19.69
C GLN A 160 9.61 20.92 -18.83
N LEU A 161 8.91 19.78 -18.94
CA LEU A 161 9.29 18.53 -18.27
C LEU A 161 10.68 18.05 -18.71
N LEU A 162 10.97 18.05 -20.02
CA LEU A 162 12.28 17.66 -20.55
C LEU A 162 13.41 18.52 -19.95
N LEU A 163 13.19 19.84 -19.85
CA LEU A 163 14.14 20.77 -19.25
C LEU A 163 14.33 20.52 -17.75
N LYS A 164 13.24 20.28 -17.00
CA LYS A 164 13.29 19.91 -15.59
C LYS A 164 14.03 18.59 -15.34
N VAL A 165 13.79 17.58 -16.18
CA VAL A 165 14.52 16.31 -16.14
C VAL A 165 16.01 16.55 -16.40
N ARG A 166 16.37 17.34 -17.43
CA ARG A 166 17.78 17.68 -17.71
C ARG A 166 18.44 18.40 -16.54
N GLU A 167 17.77 19.39 -15.95
CA GLU A 167 18.24 20.11 -14.76
C GLU A 167 18.45 19.14 -13.59
N LYS A 168 17.50 18.24 -13.36
CA LYS A 168 17.61 17.19 -12.33
C LYS A 168 18.81 16.29 -12.59
N ILE A 169 19.05 15.84 -13.81
CA ILE A 169 20.23 15.02 -14.15
C ILE A 169 21.52 15.81 -13.89
N ALA A 170 21.61 17.04 -14.38
CA ALA A 170 22.81 17.88 -14.22
C ALA A 170 23.12 18.23 -12.74
N SER A 171 22.10 18.21 -11.87
CA SER A 171 22.26 18.40 -10.43
C SER A 171 22.89 17.21 -9.70
N LEU A 172 22.91 16.02 -10.33
CA LEU A 172 23.49 14.82 -9.74
C LEU A 172 25.02 14.84 -9.78
N PRO A 173 25.70 14.09 -8.89
CA PRO A 173 27.15 13.94 -8.96
C PRO A 173 27.61 13.43 -10.33
N ARG A 174 28.66 14.03 -10.89
CA ARG A 174 29.17 13.67 -12.22
C ARG A 174 29.45 12.17 -12.36
N GLY A 175 30.12 11.55 -11.39
CA GLY A 175 30.41 10.12 -11.43
C GLY A 175 29.15 9.23 -11.36
N LEU A 176 28.06 9.70 -10.73
CA LEU A 176 26.76 9.03 -10.81
C LEU A 176 26.19 9.11 -12.23
N ILE A 177 26.24 10.28 -12.88
CA ILE A 177 25.76 10.44 -14.27
C ILE A 177 26.55 9.52 -15.22
N GLU A 178 27.87 9.44 -15.06
CA GLU A 178 28.74 8.54 -15.83
C GLU A 178 28.36 7.07 -15.61
N ASN A 179 28.06 6.66 -14.37
CA ASN A 179 27.59 5.31 -14.06
C ASN A 179 26.22 5.04 -14.73
N LEU A 180 25.27 5.96 -14.59
CA LEU A 180 23.95 5.85 -15.24
C LEU A 180 24.06 5.74 -16.77
N LEU A 181 25.00 6.47 -17.39
CA LEU A 181 25.27 6.38 -18.83
C LEU A 181 25.78 5.01 -19.26
N SER A 182 26.56 4.33 -18.42
CA SER A 182 27.03 2.97 -18.72
C SER A 182 25.89 1.95 -18.76
N MET A 183 24.79 2.23 -18.05
CA MET A 183 23.58 1.39 -17.99
C MET A 183 22.48 1.84 -18.97
N ALA A 184 22.61 3.03 -19.58
CA ALA A 184 21.54 3.71 -20.30
C ALA A 184 21.11 3.02 -21.61
N ASP A 185 21.87 2.02 -22.08
CA ASP A 185 21.48 1.21 -23.24
C ASP A 185 20.22 0.36 -22.97
N CYS A 186 19.78 0.26 -21.71
CA CYS A 186 18.48 -0.32 -21.39
C CYS A 186 17.29 0.60 -21.70
N LEU A 187 17.47 1.91 -21.88
CA LEU A 187 16.36 2.85 -22.10
C LEU A 187 15.73 2.65 -23.47
N ILE A 188 14.46 3.02 -23.63
CA ILE A 188 13.82 2.93 -24.95
C ILE A 188 14.40 3.98 -25.89
N TYR A 189 14.60 3.56 -27.14
CA TYR A 189 15.15 4.40 -28.20
C TYR A 189 16.47 5.06 -27.77
N GLU A 190 16.68 6.33 -28.12
CA GLU A 190 17.89 7.09 -27.83
C GLU A 190 17.72 8.00 -26.60
N SER A 191 16.87 7.61 -25.63
CA SER A 191 16.66 8.38 -24.39
C SER A 191 17.96 8.62 -23.60
N ARG A 192 19.01 7.80 -23.82
CA ARG A 192 20.37 8.03 -23.31
C ARG A 192 20.95 9.40 -23.67
N LEU A 193 20.53 9.99 -24.80
CA LEU A 193 21.08 11.25 -25.30
C LEU A 193 20.87 12.40 -24.31
N LEU A 194 19.73 12.45 -23.63
CA LEU A 194 19.48 13.51 -22.64
C LEU A 194 20.44 13.42 -21.44
N ILE A 195 20.81 12.20 -21.04
CA ILE A 195 21.77 11.97 -19.96
C ILE A 195 23.18 12.40 -20.42
N GLU A 196 23.54 12.13 -21.67
CA GLU A 196 24.80 12.60 -22.26
C GLU A 196 24.86 14.13 -22.28
N ASP A 197 23.79 14.78 -22.72
CA ASP A 197 23.71 16.24 -22.80
C ASP A 197 23.78 16.88 -21.40
N ALA A 198 23.13 16.28 -20.40
CA ALA A 198 23.18 16.75 -19.02
C ALA A 198 24.55 16.53 -18.34
N LEU A 199 25.32 15.51 -18.75
CA LEU A 199 26.68 15.30 -18.25
C LEU A 199 27.61 16.48 -18.60
N GLU A 200 27.40 17.12 -19.75
CA GLU A 200 28.17 18.30 -20.17
C GLU A 200 27.89 19.52 -19.28
N ASP A 201 26.68 19.64 -18.75
CA ASP A 201 26.26 20.73 -17.86
C ASP A 201 26.52 20.44 -16.37
N SER A 202 26.97 19.22 -16.02
CA SER A 202 27.15 18.79 -14.63
C SER A 202 28.29 19.49 -13.88
N SER A 203 28.07 19.77 -12.59
CA SER A 203 29.11 20.33 -11.71
C SER A 203 30.25 19.33 -11.47
N LEU A 204 31.49 19.82 -11.46
CA LEU A 204 32.67 19.03 -11.06
C LEU A 204 32.73 18.79 -9.53
N PHE A 205 31.99 19.58 -8.74
CA PHE A 205 32.00 19.48 -7.28
C PHE A 205 30.84 18.62 -6.79
N LEU A 206 31.15 17.69 -5.88
CA LEU A 206 30.14 16.93 -5.15
C LEU A 206 29.33 17.88 -4.24
N PRO A 207 27.98 17.86 -4.32
CA PRO A 207 27.15 18.66 -3.42
C PRO A 207 27.45 18.36 -1.94
N SER A 208 27.49 19.38 -1.09
CA SER A 208 27.89 19.25 0.33
C SER A 208 27.00 18.31 1.14
N HIS A 209 25.75 18.13 0.73
CA HIS A 209 24.76 17.26 1.34
C HIS A 209 24.90 15.78 0.91
N LEU A 210 25.82 15.45 0.01
CA LEU A 210 26.10 14.08 -0.44
C LEU A 210 27.47 13.60 0.04
N VAL A 211 27.62 12.28 0.13
CA VAL A 211 28.89 11.58 0.34
C VAL A 211 29.02 10.48 -0.70
N GLU A 212 30.23 10.28 -1.21
CA GLU A 212 30.56 9.15 -2.10
C GLU A 212 31.25 8.05 -1.28
N ILE A 213 30.73 6.82 -1.34
CA ILE A 213 31.29 5.64 -0.68
C ILE A 213 31.28 4.51 -1.70
N HIS A 214 32.46 3.98 -2.06
CA HIS A 214 32.60 2.87 -3.02
C HIS A 214 31.82 3.08 -4.34
N GLY A 215 31.76 4.31 -4.86
CA GLY A 215 31.04 4.66 -6.09
C GLY A 215 29.52 4.82 -5.94
N LEU A 216 28.96 4.60 -4.74
CA LEU A 216 27.59 4.98 -4.39
C LEU A 216 27.56 6.39 -3.81
N TYR A 217 26.52 7.15 -4.15
CA TYR A 217 26.31 8.51 -3.68
C TYR A 217 25.11 8.56 -2.75
N LEU A 218 25.35 8.90 -1.48
CA LEU A 218 24.35 8.83 -0.41
C LEU A 218 24.06 10.23 0.15
N ARG A 219 22.80 10.48 0.48
CA ARG A 219 22.39 11.68 1.23
C ARG A 219 22.94 11.63 2.66
N LYS A 220 23.59 12.70 3.10
CA LYS A 220 24.02 12.85 4.50
C LYS A 220 22.81 13.03 5.41
N GLN A 221 22.85 12.39 6.57
CA GLN A 221 21.82 12.58 7.59
C GLN A 221 21.91 13.98 8.23
N GLN A 222 20.77 14.60 8.46
CA GLN A 222 20.69 15.87 9.17
C GLN A 222 20.95 15.68 10.67
N GLN A 223 21.69 16.62 11.27
CA GLN A 223 21.86 16.68 12.72
C GLN A 223 20.72 17.51 13.33
N PHE A 224 20.06 16.96 14.34
CA PHE A 224 19.02 17.69 15.08
C PHE A 224 19.64 18.68 16.06
N LEU A 225 19.01 19.85 16.18
CA LEU A 225 19.32 20.87 17.19
C LEU A 225 18.72 20.47 18.55
N GLU A 226 19.09 21.18 19.61
CA GLU A 226 18.53 20.96 20.95
C GLU A 226 17.01 21.15 20.97
N SER A 227 16.29 20.22 21.61
CA SER A 227 14.82 20.23 21.65
C SER A 227 14.26 21.43 22.40
N ARG A 228 13.15 21.97 21.91
CA ARG A 228 12.41 23.06 22.54
C ARG A 228 11.36 22.51 23.51
N HIS A 229 11.08 23.24 24.57
CA HIS A 229 10.03 22.89 25.53
C HIS A 229 8.64 23.19 24.98
N LEU A 230 7.72 22.22 25.13
CA LEU A 230 6.29 22.43 24.91
C LEU A 230 5.66 23.18 26.10
N SER A 231 4.51 23.81 25.85
CA SER A 231 3.65 24.30 26.93
C SER A 231 3.01 23.16 27.70
N GLU A 232 2.78 23.36 28.99
CA GLU A 232 1.94 22.49 29.82
C GLU A 232 0.46 22.51 29.42
N GLN A 233 0.04 23.55 28.69
CA GLN A 233 -1.34 23.72 28.20
C GLN A 233 -1.46 23.17 26.78
N PHE A 234 -2.36 22.20 26.60
CA PHE A 234 -2.61 21.53 25.33
C PHE A 234 -3.06 22.51 24.24
N GLU A 235 -3.98 23.42 24.57
CA GLU A 235 -4.56 24.40 23.65
C GLU A 235 -3.50 25.36 23.10
N LEU A 236 -2.52 25.75 23.94
CA LEU A 236 -1.42 26.61 23.50
C LEU A 236 -0.52 25.89 22.49
N ASN A 237 -0.25 24.60 22.70
CA ASN A 237 0.54 23.81 21.75
C ASN A 237 -0.19 23.65 20.40
N MET A 238 -1.52 23.49 20.41
CA MET A 238 -2.33 23.47 19.19
C MET A 238 -2.27 24.82 18.45
N GLN A 239 -2.36 25.93 19.17
CA GLN A 239 -2.22 27.26 18.57
C GLN A 239 -0.85 27.48 17.93
N LEU A 240 0.23 26.97 18.55
CA LEU A 240 1.58 27.02 17.97
C LEU A 240 1.69 26.21 16.66
N LEU A 241 0.84 25.20 16.47
CA LEU A 241 0.70 24.45 15.22
C LEU A 241 -0.18 25.17 14.19
N GLY A 242 -0.73 26.34 14.51
CA GLY A 242 -1.70 27.06 13.68
C GLY A 242 -3.08 26.37 13.66
N MET A 243 -3.40 25.61 14.70
CA MET A 243 -4.64 24.82 14.81
C MET A 243 -5.43 25.23 16.05
N GLU A 244 -6.76 25.12 16.00
CA GLU A 244 -7.62 25.26 17.17
C GLU A 244 -7.93 23.90 17.79
N ALA A 245 -7.94 23.85 19.12
CA ALA A 245 -8.30 22.65 19.87
C ALA A 245 -9.82 22.55 20.00
N TYR A 246 -10.39 21.40 19.64
CA TYR A 246 -11.81 21.11 19.86
C TYR A 246 -12.05 20.68 21.33
N PRO A 247 -13.26 20.88 21.88
CA PRO A 247 -13.59 20.44 23.24
C PRO A 247 -13.32 18.95 23.49
N GLU A 248 -13.65 18.08 22.53
CA GLU A 248 -13.44 16.63 22.60
C GLU A 248 -11.95 16.27 22.62
N GLN A 249 -11.09 17.06 21.94
CA GLN A 249 -9.64 16.89 22.00
C GLN A 249 -9.08 17.26 23.37
N SER A 250 -9.62 18.32 23.96
CA SER A 250 -9.18 18.82 25.26
C SER A 250 -9.56 17.84 26.37
N GLU A 251 -10.77 17.27 26.29
CA GLU A 251 -11.20 16.18 27.17
C GLU A 251 -10.35 14.91 26.98
N PHE A 252 -10.07 14.54 25.72
CA PHE A 252 -9.18 13.42 25.42
C PHE A 252 -7.77 13.63 26.00
N ALA A 253 -7.21 14.83 25.86
CA ALA A 253 -5.91 15.20 26.43
C ALA A 253 -5.91 15.08 27.97
N ALA A 254 -6.98 15.52 28.63
CA ALA A 254 -7.11 15.37 30.09
C ALA A 254 -7.11 13.89 30.53
N TYR A 255 -7.78 13.01 29.80
CA TYR A 255 -7.74 11.56 30.09
C TYR A 255 -6.33 10.95 29.88
N ILE A 256 -5.58 11.43 28.89
CA ILE A 256 -4.18 11.02 28.68
C ILE A 256 -3.32 11.45 29.88
N GLU A 257 -3.47 12.68 30.35
CA GLU A 257 -2.75 13.20 31.53
C GLU A 257 -3.10 12.41 32.79
N GLU A 258 -4.38 12.14 33.05
CA GLU A 258 -4.81 11.32 34.19
C GLU A 258 -4.19 9.91 34.14
N SER A 259 -4.17 9.31 32.94
CA SER A 259 -3.65 7.96 32.73
C SER A 259 -2.16 7.81 33.06
N LEU A 260 -1.36 8.89 32.98
CA LEU A 260 0.07 8.88 33.35
C LEU A 260 0.29 8.64 34.84
N HIS A 261 -0.72 8.92 35.68
CA HIS A 261 -0.65 8.79 37.13
C HIS A 261 -1.28 7.48 37.64
N GLN A 262 -1.86 6.67 36.75
CA GLN A 262 -2.51 5.41 37.10
C GLN A 262 -1.53 4.23 36.98
N PRO A 263 -1.57 3.25 37.90
CA PRO A 263 -0.74 2.04 37.81
C PRO A 263 -1.32 1.01 36.81
N LEU A 264 -2.60 1.13 36.48
CA LEU A 264 -3.30 0.23 35.56
C LEU A 264 -3.23 0.76 34.12
N PRO A 265 -3.24 -0.12 33.10
CA PRO A 265 -3.35 0.29 31.71
C PRO A 265 -4.68 1.01 31.47
N SER A 266 -4.64 2.02 30.62
CA SER A 266 -5.80 2.86 30.33
C SER A 266 -6.29 2.63 28.92
N PHE A 267 -7.60 2.43 28.78
CA PHE A 267 -8.28 2.32 27.50
C PHE A 267 -9.17 3.55 27.30
N ILE A 268 -8.92 4.30 26.23
CA ILE A 268 -9.62 5.54 25.94
C ILE A 268 -10.44 5.32 24.66
N GLU A 269 -11.77 5.31 24.81
CA GLU A 269 -12.70 5.26 23.70
C GLU A 269 -12.90 6.68 23.15
N ALA A 270 -12.53 6.90 21.90
CA ALA A 270 -12.58 8.21 21.28
C ALA A 270 -13.02 8.14 19.81
N PRO A 271 -13.93 9.05 19.37
CA PRO A 271 -14.46 9.05 18.01
C PRO A 271 -13.35 9.21 16.96
N THR A 272 -13.64 8.77 15.73
CA THR A 272 -12.73 8.97 14.60
C THR A 272 -12.78 10.44 14.14
N GLY A 273 -11.67 10.95 13.62
CA GLY A 273 -11.62 12.28 13.03
C GLY A 273 -11.35 13.45 13.99
N ILE A 274 -11.40 13.26 15.31
CA ILE A 274 -11.11 14.34 16.28
C ILE A 274 -9.63 14.73 16.38
N GLY A 275 -8.73 14.27 15.50
CA GLY A 275 -7.30 14.60 15.59
C GLY A 275 -6.57 13.98 16.81
N LYS A 276 -6.90 12.72 17.14
CA LYS A 276 -6.35 11.96 18.29
C LYS A 276 -4.82 11.97 18.35
N THR A 277 -4.16 11.91 17.19
CA THR A 277 -2.69 11.86 17.05
C THR A 277 -2.00 13.04 17.71
N TYR A 278 -2.38 14.28 17.38
CA TYR A 278 -1.82 15.46 18.05
C TYR A 278 -2.16 15.49 19.53
N ALA A 279 -3.40 15.11 19.89
CA ALA A 279 -3.86 15.15 21.27
C ALA A 279 -3.01 14.28 22.20
N TYR A 280 -2.76 13.00 21.88
CA TYR A 280 -1.88 12.18 22.72
C TYR A 280 -0.40 12.59 22.59
N LEU A 281 0.10 12.95 21.40
CA LEU A 281 1.52 13.28 21.22
C LEU A 281 1.91 14.53 22.01
N LEU A 282 1.18 15.63 21.84
CA LEU A 282 1.52 16.90 22.48
C LEU A 282 1.36 16.80 24.00
N THR A 283 0.30 16.13 24.47
CA THR A 283 0.07 15.92 25.91
C THR A 283 1.21 15.09 26.51
N LEU A 284 1.57 13.96 25.92
CA LEU A 284 2.66 13.12 26.43
C LEU A 284 4.02 13.81 26.34
N LEU A 285 4.28 14.58 25.29
CA LEU A 285 5.53 15.33 25.15
C LEU A 285 5.66 16.44 26.19
N ALA A 286 4.55 17.06 26.59
CA ALA A 286 4.53 18.06 27.66
C ALA A 286 4.63 17.44 29.06
N LYS A 287 3.89 16.35 29.32
CA LYS A 287 3.64 15.85 30.68
C LYS A 287 4.62 14.79 31.18
N THR A 288 5.46 14.22 30.32
CA THR A 288 6.45 13.22 30.71
C THR A 288 7.79 13.44 30.05
N SER A 289 8.87 13.00 30.70
CA SER A 289 10.21 12.90 30.12
C SER A 289 10.49 11.52 29.52
N LYS A 290 9.67 10.51 29.85
CA LYS A 290 9.79 9.14 29.32
C LYS A 290 9.65 9.12 27.81
N ARG A 291 10.34 8.21 27.14
CA ARG A 291 10.21 8.02 25.68
C ARG A 291 8.76 7.67 25.32
N ILE A 292 8.25 8.15 24.19
CA ILE A 292 6.92 7.77 23.72
C ILE A 292 7.09 6.76 22.59
N LEU A 293 6.53 5.56 22.74
CA LEU A 293 6.42 4.57 21.68
C LEU A 293 4.97 4.54 21.22
N VAL A 294 4.73 4.86 19.95
CA VAL A 294 3.40 4.81 19.33
C VAL A 294 3.35 3.62 18.39
N SER A 295 2.34 2.78 18.54
CA SER A 295 2.05 1.65 17.66
C SER A 295 0.76 1.92 16.91
N VAL A 296 0.82 1.84 15.59
CA VAL A 296 -0.33 2.08 14.70
C VAL A 296 -0.67 0.85 13.85
N PRO A 297 -1.89 0.72 13.30
CA PRO A 297 -2.30 -0.49 12.59
C PRO A 297 -1.52 -0.83 11.32
N THR A 298 -1.08 0.16 10.55
CA THR A 298 -0.51 -0.08 9.21
C THR A 298 0.70 0.81 8.95
N LYS A 299 1.61 0.30 8.09
CA LYS A 299 2.75 1.07 7.57
C LYS A 299 2.33 2.34 6.83
N ILE A 300 1.19 2.29 6.14
CA ILE A 300 0.62 3.46 5.44
C ILE A 300 0.27 4.58 6.43
N LEU A 301 -0.43 4.26 7.52
CA LEU A 301 -0.75 5.27 8.54
C LEU A 301 0.51 5.74 9.27
N GLN A 302 1.46 4.84 9.52
CA GLN A 302 2.78 5.18 10.05
C GLN A 302 3.49 6.22 9.18
N ASP A 303 3.51 6.04 7.85
CA ASP A 303 4.10 6.98 6.90
C ASP A 303 3.35 8.30 6.83
N GLN A 304 2.02 8.28 6.91
CA GLN A 304 1.18 9.49 6.96
C GLN A 304 1.50 10.33 8.21
N ILE A 305 1.60 9.68 9.38
CA ILE A 305 1.92 10.35 10.64
C ILE A 305 3.33 10.94 10.57
N MET A 306 4.32 10.22 10.03
CA MET A 306 5.67 10.77 9.86
C MET A 306 5.70 11.99 8.95
N LYS A 307 5.04 11.93 7.78
CA LYS A 307 5.05 13.00 6.78
C LYS A 307 4.36 14.28 7.27
N LYS A 308 3.38 14.16 8.17
CA LYS A 308 2.59 15.28 8.68
C LYS A 308 2.92 15.60 10.14
N GLU A 309 2.41 14.85 11.10
CA GLU A 309 2.56 15.13 12.52
C GLU A 309 4.03 15.07 12.98
N GLY A 310 4.76 14.02 12.58
CA GLY A 310 6.17 13.83 12.92
C GLY A 310 7.05 14.96 12.39
N LYS A 311 6.93 15.27 11.10
CA LYS A 311 7.63 16.39 10.45
C LYS A 311 7.31 17.72 11.13
N THR A 312 6.03 18.01 11.39
CA THR A 312 5.61 19.26 12.04
C THR A 312 6.20 19.40 13.44
N ILE A 313 6.20 18.31 14.24
CA ILE A 313 6.79 18.28 15.58
C ILE A 313 8.32 18.46 15.53
N GLN A 314 9.00 17.83 14.57
CA GLN A 314 10.44 17.99 14.37
C GLN A 314 10.82 19.41 13.98
N GLU A 315 10.07 20.04 13.08
CA GLU A 315 10.38 21.39 12.58
C GLU A 315 10.09 22.47 13.63
N LEU A 316 8.96 22.40 14.34
CA LEU A 316 8.55 23.45 15.28
C LEU A 316 9.18 23.28 16.66
N PHE A 317 9.19 22.06 17.19
CA PHE A 317 9.64 21.76 18.55
C PHE A 317 11.04 21.14 18.60
N GLN A 318 11.65 20.79 17.45
CA GLN A 318 12.99 20.18 17.40
C GLN A 318 13.08 18.89 18.24
N ILE A 319 11.97 18.14 18.28
CA ILE A 319 11.86 16.89 19.02
C ILE A 319 12.21 15.72 18.10
N PRO A 320 13.22 14.89 18.43
CA PRO A 320 13.57 13.72 17.65
C PRO A 320 12.39 12.73 17.56
N PHE A 321 11.90 12.54 16.35
CA PHE A 321 10.79 11.66 16.01
C PHE A 321 11.27 10.66 14.95
N HIS A 322 11.17 9.37 15.23
CA HIS A 322 11.67 8.34 14.32
C HIS A 322 10.65 7.23 14.07
N SER A 323 10.58 6.79 12.82
CA SER A 323 9.79 5.64 12.40
C SER A 323 10.65 4.38 12.42
N LEU A 324 10.20 3.37 13.15
CA LEU A 324 10.83 2.08 13.27
C LEU A 324 10.04 1.04 12.45
N LYS A 325 10.71 0.38 11.51
CA LYS A 325 10.13 -0.63 10.60
C LYS A 325 10.95 -1.92 10.59
N SER A 326 10.46 -2.95 9.90
CA SER A 326 11.17 -4.23 9.85
C SER A 326 12.40 -4.13 8.94
N PRO A 327 13.44 -4.97 9.13
CA PRO A 327 14.64 -4.92 8.29
C PRO A 327 14.33 -5.02 6.79
N LYS A 328 13.32 -5.83 6.42
CA LYS A 328 12.87 -6.03 5.04
C LYS A 328 12.34 -4.76 4.36
N ASP A 329 12.04 -3.71 5.13
CA ASP A 329 11.63 -2.40 4.61
C ASP A 329 12.81 -1.52 4.15
N TYR A 330 14.04 -1.87 4.52
CA TYR A 330 15.26 -1.11 4.23
C TYR A 330 16.09 -1.77 3.14
N ILE A 331 16.74 -0.96 2.31
CA ILE A 331 17.77 -1.42 1.38
C ILE A 331 19.04 -1.83 2.15
N GLN A 332 19.61 -2.98 1.79
CA GLN A 332 20.93 -3.40 2.25
C GLN A 332 21.97 -3.02 1.19
N LEU A 333 22.84 -2.06 1.53
CA LEU A 333 23.76 -1.45 0.57
C LEU A 333 24.78 -2.43 -0.01
N ASP A 334 25.29 -3.38 0.78
CA ASP A 334 26.22 -4.42 0.27
C ASP A 334 25.54 -5.29 -0.80
N LYS A 335 24.33 -5.80 -0.52
CA LYS A 335 23.56 -6.63 -1.46
C LYS A 335 23.29 -5.85 -2.75
N PHE A 336 22.81 -4.61 -2.64
CA PHE A 336 22.59 -3.77 -3.81
C PHE A 336 23.87 -3.53 -4.60
N TYR A 337 24.98 -3.22 -3.94
CA TYR A 337 26.29 -3.01 -4.58
C TYR A 337 26.78 -4.25 -5.33
N GLU A 338 26.61 -5.45 -4.77
CA GLU A 338 26.91 -6.71 -5.43
C GLU A 338 26.09 -6.90 -6.71
N THR A 339 24.79 -6.55 -6.67
CA THR A 339 23.96 -6.61 -7.88
C THR A 339 24.47 -5.66 -8.97
N LEU A 340 25.09 -4.53 -8.65
CA LEU A 340 25.63 -3.62 -9.68
C LEU A 340 26.81 -4.23 -10.45
N GLN A 341 27.42 -5.32 -9.95
CA GLN A 341 28.53 -6.01 -10.59
C GLN A 341 28.10 -7.17 -11.50
N THR A 342 26.80 -7.48 -11.57
CA THR A 342 26.28 -8.59 -12.38
C THR A 342 25.72 -8.12 -13.73
N ASP A 343 26.15 -8.78 -14.81
CA ASP A 343 25.76 -8.41 -16.19
C ASP A 343 24.46 -9.08 -16.69
N SER A 344 23.90 -10.06 -15.97
CA SER A 344 22.81 -10.93 -16.44
C SER A 344 21.39 -10.35 -16.29
N ASP A 345 21.26 -9.05 -16.09
CA ASP A 345 19.97 -8.42 -15.85
C ASP A 345 19.08 -8.33 -17.09
N ASN A 346 17.77 -8.34 -16.88
CA ASN A 346 16.84 -7.86 -17.88
C ASN A 346 16.76 -6.32 -17.88
N ARG A 347 16.19 -5.76 -18.96
CA ARG A 347 15.99 -4.31 -19.15
C ARG A 347 15.30 -3.63 -17.95
N MET A 348 14.28 -4.27 -17.38
CA MET A 348 13.48 -3.71 -16.29
C MET A 348 14.29 -3.57 -15.00
N ILE A 349 15.12 -4.58 -14.67
CA ILE A 349 16.00 -4.57 -13.50
C ILE A 349 17.08 -3.49 -13.65
N ARG A 350 17.75 -3.40 -14.81
CA ARG A 350 18.76 -2.35 -15.05
C ARG A 350 18.19 -0.95 -14.85
N ARG A 351 17.00 -0.68 -15.39
CA ARG A 351 16.31 0.61 -15.20
C ARG A 351 15.98 0.86 -13.72
N PHE A 352 15.57 -0.17 -12.99
CA PHE A 352 15.30 -0.04 -11.55
C PHE A 352 16.58 0.20 -10.74
N LYS A 353 17.71 -0.42 -11.11
CA LYS A 353 19.03 -0.10 -10.53
C LYS A 353 19.41 1.36 -10.75
N MET A 354 19.19 1.90 -11.97
CA MET A 354 19.36 3.34 -12.24
C MET A 354 18.48 4.20 -11.33
N GLN A 355 17.21 3.82 -11.18
CA GLN A 355 16.25 4.50 -10.30
C GLN A 355 16.72 4.50 -8.82
N LEU A 356 17.21 3.36 -8.32
CA LEU A 356 17.74 3.23 -6.96
C LEU A 356 19.00 4.10 -6.75
N LEU A 357 19.91 4.13 -7.71
CA LEU A 357 21.10 4.97 -7.65
C LEU A 357 20.75 6.46 -7.53
N VAL A 358 19.73 6.93 -8.26
CA VAL A 358 19.22 8.30 -8.11
C VAL A 358 18.55 8.48 -6.74
N TRP A 359 17.70 7.54 -6.32
CA TRP A 359 16.99 7.60 -5.03
C TRP A 359 17.94 7.66 -3.82
N LEU A 360 19.08 6.97 -3.85
CA LEU A 360 20.09 7.01 -2.79
C LEU A 360 20.66 8.43 -2.55
N THR A 361 20.65 9.31 -3.56
CA THR A 361 21.03 10.72 -3.41
C THR A 361 19.95 11.57 -2.71
N MET A 362 18.76 11.02 -2.54
CA MET A 362 17.57 11.71 -2.02
C MET A 362 17.17 11.21 -0.64
N THR A 363 17.26 9.90 -0.39
CA THR A 363 16.75 9.27 0.84
C THR A 363 17.66 9.49 2.04
N GLU A 364 17.08 9.87 3.18
CA GLU A 364 17.76 9.90 4.48
C GLU A 364 17.46 8.66 5.33
N THR A 365 16.52 7.81 4.89
CA THR A 365 15.98 6.67 5.65
C THR A 365 16.32 5.32 5.04
N GLY A 366 16.58 5.24 3.73
CA GLY A 366 16.79 3.99 3.02
C GLY A 366 15.55 3.09 2.95
N GLU A 367 14.36 3.62 3.20
CA GLU A 367 13.11 2.85 3.21
C GLU A 367 12.50 2.71 1.81
N PHE A 368 12.24 1.48 1.36
CA PHE A 368 11.67 1.23 0.04
C PHE A 368 10.28 1.88 -0.18
N SER A 369 9.54 2.17 0.91
CA SER A 369 8.24 2.87 0.83
C SER A 369 8.33 4.29 0.28
N GLU A 370 9.53 4.88 0.20
CA GLU A 370 9.75 6.16 -0.46
C GLU A 370 9.66 6.07 -1.99
N ILE A 371 9.76 4.87 -2.58
CA ILE A 371 9.74 4.64 -4.02
C ILE A 371 8.30 4.41 -4.50
N GLY A 372 7.78 5.30 -5.35
CA GLY A 372 6.34 5.34 -5.64
C GLY A 372 5.79 4.13 -6.42
N GLN A 373 6.59 3.47 -7.27
CA GLN A 373 6.17 2.28 -8.05
C GLN A 373 6.86 0.99 -7.64
N LEU A 374 7.28 0.87 -6.37
CA LEU A 374 7.99 -0.28 -5.80
C LEU A 374 7.33 -1.63 -6.13
N TYR A 375 6.00 -1.68 -6.15
CA TYR A 375 5.22 -2.92 -6.39
C TYR A 375 5.56 -3.61 -7.71
N ARG A 376 6.12 -2.90 -8.70
CA ARG A 376 6.55 -3.48 -9.99
C ARG A 376 7.84 -4.29 -9.88
N HIS A 377 8.54 -4.17 -8.76
CA HIS A 377 9.90 -4.69 -8.55
C HIS A 377 10.01 -5.58 -7.31
N ALA A 378 8.90 -6.08 -6.78
CA ALA A 378 8.85 -6.84 -5.52
C ALA A 378 9.83 -8.03 -5.47
N HIS A 379 10.02 -8.74 -6.58
CA HIS A 379 11.00 -9.84 -6.67
C HIS A 379 12.43 -9.36 -6.46
N PHE A 380 12.86 -8.33 -7.19
CA PHE A 380 14.21 -7.79 -7.05
C PHE A 380 14.43 -7.11 -5.69
N VAL A 381 13.40 -6.48 -5.13
CA VAL A 381 13.48 -5.89 -3.78
C VAL A 381 13.75 -6.94 -2.71
N ALA A 382 13.21 -8.16 -2.87
CA ALA A 382 13.48 -9.26 -1.95
C ALA A 382 14.96 -9.68 -1.94
N ASP A 383 15.68 -9.47 -3.05
CA ASP A 383 17.11 -9.81 -3.18
C ASP A 383 18.03 -8.76 -2.53
N ILE A 384 17.56 -7.52 -2.36
CA ILE A 384 18.36 -6.38 -1.88
C ILE A 384 17.88 -5.79 -0.55
N CYS A 385 16.86 -6.38 0.07
CA CYS A 385 16.39 -5.92 1.37
C CYS A 385 17.26 -6.43 2.52
N HIS A 386 17.20 -5.71 3.64
CA HIS A 386 17.95 -6.09 4.84
C HIS A 386 17.28 -7.26 5.57
N ASP A 387 18.10 -8.16 6.09
CA ASP A 387 17.72 -9.35 6.88
C ASP A 387 17.82 -9.15 8.41
N GLY A 388 18.13 -7.94 8.87
CA GLY A 388 18.37 -7.62 10.28
C GLY A 388 19.77 -7.97 10.80
N GLN A 389 20.71 -8.40 9.93
CA GLN A 389 22.09 -8.69 10.31
C GLN A 389 23.09 -7.87 9.48
N LEU A 390 24.10 -7.31 10.16
CA LEU A 390 25.13 -6.52 9.49
C LEU A 390 26.51 -6.84 10.03
N SER A 391 27.38 -7.34 9.16
CA SER A 391 28.77 -7.63 9.48
C SER A 391 29.55 -6.33 9.73
N LYS A 392 30.41 -6.32 10.76
CA LYS A 392 31.36 -5.21 10.99
C LYS A 392 32.37 -5.01 9.84
N ARG A 393 32.45 -5.96 8.91
CA ARG A 393 33.28 -5.90 7.70
C ARG A 393 32.51 -5.41 6.46
N SER A 394 31.23 -5.08 6.60
CA SER A 394 30.41 -4.47 5.54
C SER A 394 31.12 -3.25 4.96
N LEU A 395 31.04 -3.09 3.63
CA LEU A 395 31.64 -1.95 2.92
C LEU A 395 30.92 -0.64 3.28
N PHE A 396 29.65 -0.75 3.65
CA PHE A 396 28.77 0.37 3.97
C PHE A 396 28.35 0.37 5.43
N TYR A 397 29.17 -0.21 6.32
CA TYR A 397 28.79 -0.38 7.72
C TYR A 397 28.37 0.95 8.36
N GLN A 398 29.06 2.05 8.07
CA GLN A 398 28.78 3.36 8.68
C GLN A 398 27.51 4.02 8.12
N GLU A 399 27.17 3.71 6.88
CA GLU A 399 26.09 4.30 6.10
C GLU A 399 24.81 3.45 6.09
N ASP A 400 24.88 2.21 6.58
CA ASP A 400 23.75 1.29 6.58
C ASP A 400 22.52 1.89 7.28
N PHE A 401 21.45 2.02 6.50
CA PHE A 401 20.25 2.76 6.88
C PHE A 401 19.49 2.09 8.03
N TRP A 402 19.37 0.76 7.99
CA TRP A 402 18.68 0.01 9.04
C TRP A 402 19.43 0.17 10.37
N ARG A 403 20.75 -0.06 10.38
CA ARG A 403 21.59 0.13 11.57
C ARG A 403 21.50 1.56 12.11
N LEU A 404 21.59 2.57 11.25
CA LEU A 404 21.45 3.97 11.64
C LEU A 404 20.05 4.25 12.23
N GLY A 405 19.00 3.64 11.68
CA GLY A 405 17.65 3.66 12.28
C GLY A 405 17.63 3.08 13.69
N GLN A 406 18.24 1.92 13.90
CA GLN A 406 18.33 1.29 15.23
C GLN A 406 19.09 2.17 16.24
N GLU A 407 20.12 2.91 15.82
CA GLU A 407 20.80 3.89 16.68
C GLU A 407 19.94 5.14 16.95
N LYS A 408 19.20 5.63 15.95
CA LYS A 408 18.24 6.74 16.11
C LYS A 408 17.14 6.40 17.11
N VAL A 409 16.66 5.15 17.17
CA VAL A 409 15.69 4.68 18.16
C VAL A 409 16.16 4.99 19.60
N LYS A 410 17.46 4.83 19.89
CA LYS A 410 18.01 5.04 21.24
C LYS A 410 17.98 6.51 21.68
N THR A 411 18.08 7.44 20.74
CA THR A 411 18.13 8.88 21.00
C THR A 411 16.81 9.59 20.72
N SER A 412 15.83 8.89 20.12
CA SER A 412 14.54 9.47 19.76
C SER A 412 13.64 9.65 20.97
N ARG A 413 12.95 10.79 21.02
CA ARG A 413 11.95 11.11 22.06
C ARG A 413 10.61 10.45 21.74
N VAL A 414 10.29 10.33 20.45
CA VAL A 414 9.13 9.60 19.94
C VAL A 414 9.57 8.54 18.94
N ILE A 415 9.15 7.31 19.15
CA ILE A 415 9.28 6.21 18.20
C ILE A 415 7.89 5.84 17.70
N LEU A 416 7.73 5.74 16.39
CA LEU A 416 6.50 5.26 15.76
C LEU A 416 6.77 3.92 15.09
N THR A 417 5.95 2.92 15.36
CA THR A 417 5.99 1.60 14.72
C THR A 417 4.58 1.15 14.35
N ASN A 418 4.45 0.05 13.62
CA ASN A 418 3.16 -0.59 13.41
C ASN A 418 2.94 -1.77 14.36
N HIS A 419 1.69 -2.19 14.55
CA HIS A 419 1.32 -3.29 15.44
C HIS A 419 2.06 -4.60 15.13
N ALA A 420 2.13 -4.98 13.86
CA ALA A 420 2.77 -6.23 13.46
C ALA A 420 4.26 -6.24 13.84
N TYR A 421 4.99 -5.16 13.53
CA TYR A 421 6.40 -5.07 13.86
C TYR A 421 6.64 -4.86 15.36
N LEU A 422 5.74 -4.18 16.07
CA LEU A 422 5.79 -4.12 17.54
C LEU A 422 5.76 -5.54 18.13
N LEU A 423 4.83 -6.39 17.71
CA LEU A 423 4.70 -7.76 18.23
C LEU A 423 5.96 -8.58 17.97
N THR A 424 6.47 -8.55 16.73
CA THR A 424 7.73 -9.22 16.39
C THR A 424 8.87 -8.73 17.28
N ARG A 425 8.99 -7.42 17.47
CA ARG A 425 10.10 -6.83 18.23
C ARG A 425 10.02 -7.12 19.73
N LEU A 426 8.81 -7.15 20.30
CA LEU A 426 8.60 -7.44 21.72
C LEU A 426 8.73 -8.92 22.07
N GLU A 427 8.53 -9.82 21.11
CA GLU A 427 8.85 -11.23 21.28
C GLU A 427 10.36 -11.42 21.53
N ASP A 428 11.20 -10.77 20.71
CA ASP A 428 12.66 -10.90 20.78
C ASP A 428 13.30 -10.04 21.88
N ASP A 429 12.82 -8.80 22.06
CA ASP A 429 13.49 -7.79 22.87
C ASP A 429 12.53 -6.74 23.45
N LYS A 430 12.18 -6.96 24.72
CA LYS A 430 11.32 -6.04 25.47
C LYS A 430 12.00 -4.72 25.85
N SER A 431 13.31 -4.56 25.65
CA SER A 431 14.04 -3.32 25.98
C SER A 431 13.57 -2.10 25.18
N LEU A 432 12.88 -2.32 24.04
CA LEU A 432 12.24 -1.25 23.28
C LEU A 432 11.28 -0.42 24.16
N LEU A 433 10.66 -1.04 25.16
CA LEU A 433 9.70 -0.40 26.07
C LEU A 433 10.34 0.18 27.33
N GLN A 434 11.64 0.02 27.54
CA GLN A 434 12.33 0.51 28.73
C GLN A 434 12.21 2.05 28.82
N GLU A 435 11.82 2.55 30.00
CA GLU A 435 11.61 3.98 30.27
C GLU A 435 10.69 4.68 29.25
N SER A 436 9.68 3.94 28.76
CA SER A 436 8.73 4.45 27.78
C SER A 436 7.28 4.49 28.28
N VAL A 437 6.47 5.29 27.60
CA VAL A 437 5.01 5.20 27.58
C VAL A 437 4.61 4.62 26.23
N LEU A 438 3.83 3.54 26.24
CA LEU A 438 3.32 2.89 25.03
C LEU A 438 1.92 3.41 24.71
N VAL A 439 1.76 3.98 23.52
CA VAL A 439 0.45 4.29 22.94
C VAL A 439 0.14 3.25 21.87
N VAL A 440 -0.96 2.52 22.01
CA VAL A 440 -1.51 1.65 20.98
C VAL A 440 -2.70 2.36 20.37
N ASP A 441 -2.51 2.95 19.21
CA ASP A 441 -3.58 3.61 18.47
C ASP A 441 -4.42 2.60 17.69
N GLU A 442 -5.73 2.85 17.56
CA GLU A 442 -6.70 1.93 16.99
C GLU A 442 -6.55 0.49 17.55
N ALA A 443 -6.45 0.39 18.88
CA ALA A 443 -6.12 -0.83 19.63
C ALA A 443 -6.95 -2.07 19.29
N GLN A 444 -8.15 -1.91 18.75
CA GLN A 444 -8.94 -3.03 18.24
C GLN A 444 -8.27 -3.77 17.09
N LYS A 445 -7.41 -3.11 16.32
CA LYS A 445 -6.64 -3.72 15.23
C LYS A 445 -5.40 -4.44 15.72
N LEU A 446 -4.89 -4.11 16.91
CA LEU A 446 -3.82 -4.88 17.55
C LEU A 446 -4.27 -6.33 17.83
N PHE A 447 -5.54 -6.55 18.17
CA PHE A 447 -6.08 -7.90 18.33
C PHE A 447 -5.98 -8.72 17.03
N PHE A 448 -6.32 -8.14 15.88
CA PHE A 448 -6.17 -8.83 14.59
C PHE A 448 -4.70 -9.03 14.22
N ALA A 449 -3.82 -8.07 14.56
CA ALA A 449 -2.38 -8.25 14.39
C ALA A 449 -1.85 -9.42 15.24
N LEU A 450 -2.35 -9.60 16.47
CA LEU A 450 -2.04 -10.76 17.31
C LEU A 450 -2.58 -12.07 16.71
N GLU A 451 -3.81 -12.07 16.20
CA GLU A 451 -4.40 -13.24 15.53
C GLU A 451 -3.53 -13.66 14.33
N GLN A 452 -3.13 -12.70 13.50
CA GLN A 452 -2.22 -12.97 12.38
C GLN A 452 -0.82 -13.41 12.85
N PHE A 453 -0.28 -12.80 13.91
CA PHE A 453 1.03 -13.15 14.46
C PHE A 453 1.06 -14.58 15.02
N SER A 454 -0.07 -15.08 15.51
CA SER A 454 -0.21 -16.44 16.06
C SER A 454 -0.10 -17.55 15.01
N GLN A 455 -0.08 -17.21 13.72
CA GLN A 455 0.02 -18.18 12.63
C GLN A 455 1.04 -17.72 11.58
N ARG A 456 1.61 -18.68 10.88
CA ARG A 456 2.43 -18.42 9.70
C ARG A 456 2.21 -19.50 8.66
N GLU A 457 2.19 -19.10 7.40
CA GLU A 457 2.03 -20.01 6.27
C GLU A 457 3.10 -19.75 5.21
N GLU A 458 3.55 -20.81 4.56
CA GLU A 458 4.44 -20.73 3.40
C GLU A 458 3.97 -21.73 2.31
N THR A 459 4.13 -21.34 1.04
CA THR A 459 3.82 -22.25 -0.07
C THR A 459 4.90 -23.33 -0.17
N LEU A 460 4.51 -24.59 -0.02
CA LEU A 460 5.45 -25.70 0.07
C LEU A 460 6.30 -25.84 -1.20
N GLN A 461 5.72 -25.61 -2.38
CA GLN A 461 6.47 -25.64 -3.63
C GLN A 461 7.59 -24.59 -3.69
N SER A 462 7.32 -23.36 -3.22
CA SER A 462 8.32 -22.29 -3.18
C SER A 462 9.44 -22.60 -2.19
N LEU A 463 9.07 -23.16 -1.03
CA LEU A 463 10.03 -23.58 -0.02
C LEU A 463 10.93 -24.72 -0.52
N LEU A 464 10.35 -25.74 -1.17
CA LEU A 464 11.09 -26.86 -1.74
C LEU A 464 12.03 -26.42 -2.88
N LEU A 465 11.60 -25.47 -3.71
CA LEU A 465 12.44 -24.89 -4.77
C LEU A 465 13.63 -24.13 -4.18
N SER A 466 13.38 -23.32 -3.14
CA SER A 466 14.44 -22.58 -2.43
C SER A 466 15.44 -23.54 -1.77
N LEU A 467 14.95 -24.61 -1.16
CA LEU A 467 15.78 -25.68 -0.60
C LEU A 467 16.61 -26.37 -1.69
N GLN A 468 16.02 -26.69 -2.84
CA GLN A 468 16.74 -27.33 -3.94
C GLN A 468 17.88 -26.43 -4.45
N HIS A 469 17.61 -25.15 -4.66
CA HIS A 469 18.63 -24.20 -5.08
C HIS A 469 19.75 -24.08 -4.05
N ALA A 470 19.40 -23.98 -2.76
CA ALA A 470 20.38 -23.98 -1.67
C ALA A 470 21.23 -25.26 -1.64
N ILE A 471 20.66 -26.44 -1.92
CA ILE A 471 21.39 -27.71 -1.98
C ILE A 471 22.39 -27.74 -3.15
N GLU A 472 22.02 -27.14 -4.29
CA GLU A 472 22.86 -27.11 -5.49
C GLU A 472 24.07 -26.17 -5.34
N GLU A 473 23.91 -25.06 -4.61
CA GLU A 473 24.97 -24.07 -4.39
C GLU A 473 25.88 -24.40 -3.19
N GLU A 474 25.38 -25.16 -2.22
CA GLU A 474 26.09 -25.43 -0.96
C GLU A 474 27.29 -26.36 -1.16
N LYS A 475 28.45 -25.90 -0.70
CA LYS A 475 29.74 -26.59 -0.82
C LYS A 475 30.10 -27.37 0.44
N ASP A 476 29.59 -26.94 1.61
CA ASP A 476 29.83 -27.64 2.87
C ASP A 476 28.94 -28.90 2.97
N LEU A 477 29.57 -30.05 3.20
CA LEU A 477 28.88 -31.34 3.22
C LEU A 477 27.84 -31.43 4.36
N LEU A 478 28.14 -30.86 5.54
CA LEU A 478 27.21 -30.89 6.66
C LEU A 478 25.98 -30.04 6.35
N GLN A 479 26.18 -28.80 5.90
CA GLN A 479 25.07 -27.90 5.53
C GLN A 479 24.19 -28.52 4.44
N ARG A 480 24.80 -29.11 3.41
CA ARG A 480 24.07 -29.82 2.36
C ARG A 480 23.25 -30.99 2.92
N ARG A 481 23.79 -31.77 3.86
CA ARG A 481 23.05 -32.87 4.51
C ARG A 481 21.87 -32.39 5.34
N LEU A 482 22.00 -31.27 6.06
CA LEU A 482 20.90 -30.66 6.80
C LEU A 482 19.78 -30.22 5.84
N LEU A 483 20.13 -29.58 4.73
CA LEU A 483 19.16 -29.17 3.69
C LEU A 483 18.44 -30.38 3.06
N GLU A 484 19.19 -31.43 2.71
CA GLU A 484 18.62 -32.68 2.19
C GLU A 484 17.69 -33.36 3.21
N SER A 485 18.02 -33.32 4.50
CA SER A 485 17.21 -33.85 5.60
C SER A 485 15.87 -33.11 5.73
N ILE A 486 15.90 -31.78 5.75
CA ILE A 486 14.69 -30.94 5.79
C ILE A 486 13.81 -31.22 4.57
N GLN A 487 14.40 -31.21 3.37
CA GLN A 487 13.67 -31.48 2.13
C GLN A 487 13.03 -32.88 2.15
N PHE A 488 13.70 -33.87 2.72
CA PHE A 488 13.16 -35.23 2.86
C PHE A 488 11.92 -35.26 3.77
N GLU A 489 11.98 -34.66 4.96
CA GLU A 489 10.86 -34.62 5.90
C GLU A 489 9.64 -33.90 5.30
N LEU A 490 9.86 -32.73 4.68
CA LEU A 490 8.79 -31.97 4.05
C LEU A 490 8.13 -32.71 2.88
N ASN A 491 8.92 -33.43 2.07
CA ASN A 491 8.39 -34.28 1.00
C ASN A 491 7.67 -35.53 1.51
N ALA A 492 8.04 -36.06 2.68
CA ALA A 492 7.31 -37.16 3.30
C ALA A 492 5.91 -36.70 3.72
N CYS A 493 5.82 -35.56 4.41
CA CYS A 493 4.55 -34.98 4.84
C CYS A 493 3.67 -34.55 3.65
N SER A 494 4.25 -34.05 2.56
CA SER A 494 3.48 -33.65 1.38
C SER A 494 2.71 -34.82 0.74
N LYS A 495 3.27 -36.04 0.78
CA LYS A 495 2.63 -37.25 0.26
C LYS A 495 1.40 -37.66 1.07
N GLU A 496 1.40 -37.40 2.38
CA GLU A 496 0.25 -37.69 3.25
C GLU A 496 -0.95 -36.78 2.90
N VAL A 497 -0.70 -35.52 2.54
CA VAL A 497 -1.76 -34.60 2.10
C VAL A 497 -2.41 -35.08 0.80
N VAL A 498 -1.65 -35.65 -0.13
CA VAL A 498 -2.20 -36.22 -1.37
C VAL A 498 -3.19 -37.36 -1.07
N GLN A 499 -2.96 -38.10 0.03
CA GLN A 499 -3.83 -39.19 0.48
C GLN A 499 -5.01 -38.70 1.36
N GLY A 500 -4.98 -37.43 1.81
CA GLY A 500 -5.97 -36.83 2.70
C GLY A 500 -6.41 -35.41 2.28
N LYS A 501 -6.93 -34.63 3.22
CA LYS A 501 -7.18 -33.18 3.03
C LYS A 501 -6.19 -32.29 3.78
N ILE A 502 -5.67 -32.79 4.89
CA ILE A 502 -4.73 -32.11 5.78
C ILE A 502 -3.75 -33.18 6.29
N ALA A 503 -2.46 -32.88 6.34
CA ALA A 503 -1.45 -33.67 7.06
C ALA A 503 -0.95 -32.87 8.26
N ILE A 504 -0.81 -33.52 9.41
CA ILE A 504 -0.30 -32.89 10.63
C ILE A 504 1.11 -33.42 10.85
N LEU A 505 2.08 -32.53 11.00
CA LEU A 505 3.46 -32.95 11.26
C LEU A 505 3.55 -33.53 12.67
N SER A 506 4.24 -34.66 12.81
CA SER A 506 4.49 -35.26 14.12
C SER A 506 5.49 -34.43 14.93
N ASP A 507 5.38 -34.46 16.26
CA ASP A 507 6.32 -33.77 17.15
C ASP A 507 7.78 -34.16 16.86
N GLN A 508 8.03 -35.43 16.52
CA GLN A 508 9.36 -35.92 16.16
C GLN A 508 9.89 -35.26 14.88
N THR A 509 9.03 -35.13 13.86
CA THR A 509 9.36 -34.44 12.61
C THR A 509 9.65 -32.97 12.85
N VAL A 510 8.82 -32.29 13.64
CA VAL A 510 8.99 -30.87 13.97
C VAL A 510 10.29 -30.62 14.72
N VAL A 511 10.59 -31.41 15.75
CA VAL A 511 11.85 -31.31 16.52
C VAL A 511 13.06 -31.51 15.61
N LYS A 512 13.01 -32.51 14.72
CA LYS A 512 14.09 -32.77 13.77
C LYS A 512 14.30 -31.60 12.80
N ILE A 513 13.24 -31.11 12.15
CA ILE A 513 13.34 -29.98 11.23
C ILE A 513 13.87 -28.75 11.96
N ARG A 514 13.39 -28.46 13.17
CA ARG A 514 13.90 -27.35 13.99
C ARG A 514 15.39 -27.45 14.26
N GLN A 515 15.85 -28.63 14.68
CA GLN A 515 17.26 -28.86 14.92
C GLN A 515 18.07 -28.59 13.64
N ASP A 516 17.68 -29.19 12.53
CA ASP A 516 18.36 -29.01 11.25
C ASP A 516 18.39 -27.53 10.84
N VAL A 517 17.26 -26.83 10.97
CA VAL A 517 17.11 -25.40 10.66
C VAL A 517 17.97 -24.51 11.55
N SER A 518 18.09 -24.82 12.84
CA SER A 518 18.91 -24.06 13.79
C SER A 518 20.41 -24.15 13.50
N GLU A 519 20.86 -25.25 12.88
CA GLU A 519 22.25 -25.50 12.50
C GLU A 519 22.60 -24.95 11.10
N LEU A 520 21.59 -24.49 10.33
CA LEU A 520 21.81 -23.88 9.02
C LEU A 520 22.46 -22.50 9.15
N LYS A 521 23.63 -22.36 8.52
CA LYS A 521 24.31 -21.09 8.32
C LYS A 521 23.73 -20.30 7.15
N ASN A 522 22.99 -20.96 6.27
CA ASN A 522 22.42 -20.32 5.09
C ASN A 522 21.36 -19.28 5.48
N GLU A 523 21.56 -18.04 5.03
CA GLU A 523 20.68 -16.90 5.27
C GLU A 523 19.53 -16.84 4.23
N SER A 524 19.68 -17.49 3.07
CA SER A 524 18.66 -17.47 1.99
C SER A 524 17.37 -18.24 2.33
N LEU A 525 17.36 -18.99 3.45
CA LEU A 525 16.21 -19.75 3.94
C LEU A 525 15.59 -19.11 5.19
N ALA A 526 15.61 -17.78 5.29
CA ALA A 526 14.99 -17.04 6.41
C ALA A 526 13.52 -17.41 6.62
N ASN A 527 12.73 -17.58 5.55
CA ASN A 527 11.32 -17.96 5.66
C ASN A 527 11.13 -19.33 6.34
N LEU A 528 12.06 -20.27 6.13
CA LEU A 528 12.04 -21.58 6.79
C LEU A 528 12.33 -21.45 8.28
N LYS A 529 13.35 -20.64 8.64
CA LYS A 529 13.70 -20.33 10.03
C LYS A 529 12.54 -19.68 10.76
N GLU A 530 11.91 -18.67 10.14
CA GLU A 530 10.76 -17.96 10.69
C GLU A 530 9.52 -18.86 10.83
N LEU A 531 9.32 -19.84 9.94
CA LEU A 531 8.19 -20.78 10.01
C LEU A 531 8.37 -21.81 11.13
N PHE A 532 9.57 -22.33 11.32
CA PHE A 532 9.87 -23.30 12.37
C PHE A 532 10.34 -22.66 13.68
N ASP A 533 10.11 -21.36 13.86
CA ASP A 533 10.38 -20.64 15.10
C ASP A 533 9.77 -21.34 16.32
N GLU A 534 10.43 -21.24 17.48
CA GLU A 534 10.04 -21.93 18.71
C GLU A 534 8.61 -21.61 19.16
N ARG A 535 8.10 -20.43 18.82
CA ARG A 535 6.75 -19.97 19.19
C ARG A 535 5.62 -20.83 18.65
N TYR A 536 5.79 -21.47 17.50
CA TYR A 536 4.72 -22.26 16.88
C TYR A 536 4.70 -23.69 17.43
N GLN A 537 3.64 -24.15 18.08
CA GLN A 537 3.62 -25.52 18.63
C GLN A 537 3.06 -26.54 17.65
N THR A 538 2.18 -26.13 16.75
CA THR A 538 1.49 -27.05 15.83
C THR A 538 1.81 -26.73 14.38
N PHE A 539 1.99 -27.77 13.58
CA PHE A 539 2.32 -27.67 12.17
C PHE A 539 1.45 -28.59 11.33
N TRP A 540 0.89 -28.06 10.25
CA TRP A 540 0.06 -28.84 9.34
C TRP A 540 0.25 -28.38 7.90
N ILE A 541 -0.06 -29.27 6.96
CA ILE A 541 -0.08 -28.96 5.54
C ILE A 541 -1.51 -29.18 5.06
N ASP A 542 -2.07 -28.17 4.40
CA ASP A 542 -3.35 -28.28 3.72
C ASP A 542 -3.20 -28.10 2.20
N LYS A 543 -4.30 -28.36 1.51
CA LYS A 543 -4.39 -28.32 0.05
C LYS A 543 -5.43 -27.30 -0.38
N GLU A 544 -4.97 -26.26 -1.09
CA GLU A 544 -5.81 -25.30 -1.78
C GLU A 544 -5.88 -25.64 -3.28
N VAL A 545 -7.06 -25.55 -3.89
CA VAL A 545 -7.23 -25.70 -5.34
C VAL A 545 -7.52 -24.34 -5.94
N VAL A 546 -6.66 -23.88 -6.83
CA VAL A 546 -6.77 -22.59 -7.52
C VAL A 546 -6.69 -22.83 -9.02
N GLU A 547 -7.74 -22.48 -9.78
CA GLU A 547 -7.78 -22.61 -11.25
C GLU A 547 -7.30 -23.99 -11.75
N SER A 548 -7.77 -25.06 -11.10
CA SER A 548 -7.40 -26.46 -11.37
C SER A 548 -5.96 -26.87 -10.97
N HIS A 549 -5.16 -25.97 -10.41
CA HIS A 549 -3.84 -26.27 -9.83
C HIS A 549 -3.96 -26.56 -8.33
N GLN A 550 -3.13 -27.47 -7.84
CA GLN A 550 -3.06 -27.82 -6.42
C GLN A 550 -1.88 -27.12 -5.77
N ILE A 551 -2.17 -26.28 -4.78
CA ILE A 551 -1.19 -25.57 -3.98
C ILE A 551 -1.19 -26.21 -2.60
N LEU A 552 -0.01 -26.56 -2.10
CA LEU A 552 0.15 -27.09 -0.74
C LEU A 552 0.72 -25.98 0.12
N ARG A 553 0.09 -25.71 1.26
CA ARG A 553 0.56 -24.70 2.21
C ARG A 553 0.98 -25.37 3.49
N LEU A 554 2.18 -25.08 3.95
CA LEU A 554 2.68 -25.49 5.25
C LEU A 554 2.43 -24.36 6.23
N HIS A 555 1.80 -24.71 7.36
CA HIS A 555 1.40 -23.79 8.40
C HIS A 555 2.14 -24.09 9.70
N GLY A 556 2.47 -23.05 10.45
CA GLY A 556 2.87 -23.09 11.86
C GLY A 556 1.89 -22.23 12.67
N GLY A 557 1.44 -22.73 13.82
CA GLY A 557 0.44 -22.05 14.66
C GLY A 557 0.72 -22.15 16.15
N VAL A 558 0.31 -21.12 16.89
CA VAL A 558 0.31 -21.08 18.35
C VAL A 558 -1.01 -21.64 18.87
N GLU A 559 -1.02 -22.70 19.67
CA GLU A 559 -2.30 -23.33 20.07
C GLU A 559 -3.19 -22.45 20.97
N ASP A 560 -2.58 -21.56 21.76
CA ASP A 560 -3.27 -20.69 22.72
C ASP A 560 -3.55 -19.30 22.15
N LEU A 561 -4.59 -18.63 22.67
CA LEU A 561 -4.85 -17.24 22.34
C LEU A 561 -3.75 -16.36 22.95
N LEU A 562 -2.95 -15.72 22.11
CA LEU A 562 -1.91 -14.80 22.55
C LEU A 562 -2.50 -13.62 23.32
N SER A 563 -1.85 -13.27 24.43
CA SER A 563 -2.22 -12.17 25.30
C SER A 563 -1.25 -11.02 25.12
N PHE A 564 -1.70 -9.85 24.65
CA PHE A 564 -0.81 -8.70 24.48
C PHE A 564 -0.14 -8.29 25.80
N LYS A 565 -0.85 -8.46 26.92
CA LYS A 565 -0.31 -8.19 28.27
C LYS A 565 1.03 -8.91 28.51
N GLU A 566 1.24 -10.11 27.97
CA GLU A 566 2.47 -10.89 28.19
C GLU A 566 3.69 -10.31 27.46
N PHE A 567 3.46 -9.51 26.41
CA PHE A 567 4.52 -8.82 25.67
C PHE A 567 5.02 -7.56 26.38
N VAL A 568 4.21 -6.98 27.27
CA VAL A 568 4.48 -5.67 27.87
C VAL A 568 4.99 -5.84 29.32
N PRO A 569 6.15 -5.27 29.69
CA PRO A 569 6.61 -5.24 31.08
C PRO A 569 5.64 -4.48 32.01
N GLU A 570 5.53 -4.89 33.27
CA GLU A 570 4.54 -4.35 34.22
C GLU A 570 4.77 -2.86 34.57
N GLU A 571 6.00 -2.35 34.43
CA GLU A 571 6.36 -0.97 34.77
C GLU A 571 6.01 0.04 33.66
N VAL A 572 5.60 -0.45 32.50
CA VAL A 572 5.32 0.37 31.31
C VAL A 572 3.91 0.91 31.39
N THR A 573 3.78 2.23 31.32
CA THR A 573 2.47 2.88 31.19
C THR A 573 1.94 2.62 29.79
N VAL A 574 0.76 1.99 29.68
CA VAL A 574 0.13 1.67 28.39
C VAL A 574 -1.19 2.41 28.21
N LEU A 575 -1.32 3.06 27.06
CA LEU A 575 -2.49 3.82 26.63
C LEU A 575 -3.05 3.17 25.36
N PHE A 576 -4.23 2.56 25.47
CA PHE A 576 -4.95 2.01 24.32
C PHE A 576 -5.97 3.03 23.84
N VAL A 577 -5.78 3.56 22.63
CA VAL A 577 -6.72 4.47 21.99
C VAL A 577 -7.53 3.65 20.98
N SER A 578 -8.86 3.72 21.07
CA SER A 578 -9.73 2.92 20.22
C SER A 578 -11.02 3.66 19.90
N ALA A 579 -11.56 3.44 18.70
CA ALA A 579 -12.92 3.88 18.38
C ALA A 579 -14.00 2.96 19.00
N THR A 580 -13.62 1.79 19.50
CA THR A 580 -14.54 0.82 20.08
C THR A 580 -13.84 -0.01 21.17
N ILE A 581 -14.28 0.17 22.41
CA ILE A 581 -13.89 -0.68 23.56
C ILE A 581 -14.98 -1.72 23.83
N ALA A 582 -16.26 -1.32 23.74
CA ALA A 582 -17.39 -2.21 23.98
C ALA A 582 -17.67 -3.08 22.74
N ILE A 583 -17.57 -4.40 22.91
CA ILE A 583 -17.84 -5.38 21.85
C ILE A 583 -19.19 -6.05 22.10
N SER A 584 -19.35 -6.66 23.27
CA SER A 584 -20.61 -7.24 23.73
C SER A 584 -20.82 -6.97 25.22
N LYS A 585 -21.94 -7.44 25.79
CA LYS A 585 -22.22 -7.34 27.23
C LYS A 585 -21.27 -8.16 28.09
N LYS A 586 -20.65 -9.20 27.52
CA LYS A 586 -19.80 -10.16 28.25
C LYS A 586 -18.31 -9.94 27.96
N VAL A 587 -17.98 -9.53 26.75
CA VAL A 587 -16.60 -9.43 26.27
C VAL A 587 -16.35 -8.01 25.79
N HIS A 588 -15.27 -7.43 26.30
CA HIS A 588 -14.76 -6.12 25.93
C HIS A 588 -13.36 -6.28 25.33
N LEU A 589 -12.89 -5.27 24.59
CA LEU A 589 -11.56 -5.29 23.98
C LEU A 589 -10.41 -5.56 24.98
N PRO A 590 -10.38 -4.98 26.20
CA PRO A 590 -9.32 -5.26 27.18
C PRO A 590 -9.15 -6.76 27.47
N ALA A 591 -10.28 -7.48 27.62
CA ALA A 591 -10.26 -8.91 27.91
C ALA A 591 -9.67 -9.74 26.75
N LEU A 592 -9.90 -9.33 25.49
CA LEU A 592 -9.29 -9.97 24.32
C LEU A 592 -7.79 -9.72 24.22
N LEU A 593 -7.29 -8.61 24.75
CA LEU A 593 -5.87 -8.27 24.81
C LEU A 593 -5.18 -8.80 26.09
N GLY A 594 -5.90 -9.53 26.94
CA GLY A 594 -5.37 -10.16 28.15
C GLY A 594 -5.45 -9.32 29.43
N TYR A 595 -6.17 -8.19 29.41
CA TYR A 595 -6.34 -7.30 30.56
C TYR A 595 -7.69 -7.55 31.26
N GLN A 596 -7.64 -7.72 32.59
CA GLN A 596 -8.82 -7.91 33.45
C GLN A 596 -9.09 -6.70 34.35
N GLU A 597 -8.02 -5.99 34.75
CA GLU A 597 -8.07 -4.75 35.50
C GLU A 597 -7.51 -3.62 34.64
N GLN A 598 -8.29 -2.57 34.42
CA GLN A 598 -7.96 -1.45 33.55
C GLN A 598 -8.79 -0.21 33.88
N GLN A 599 -8.30 0.96 33.48
CA GLN A 599 -9.10 2.18 33.43
C GLN A 599 -9.79 2.29 32.07
N ILE A 600 -11.04 2.75 32.05
CA ILE A 600 -11.79 2.99 30.81
C ILE A 600 -12.30 4.43 30.83
N TYR A 601 -11.79 5.23 29.91
CA TYR A 601 -12.23 6.60 29.65
C TYR A 601 -13.06 6.63 28.36
N ARG A 602 -14.08 7.48 28.31
CA ARG A 602 -14.96 7.61 27.14
C ARG A 602 -15.14 9.08 26.82
N VAL A 603 -14.60 9.49 25.69
CA VAL A 603 -14.93 10.79 25.10
C VAL A 603 -16.34 10.67 24.50
N PRO A 604 -17.23 11.65 24.67
CA PRO A 604 -18.55 11.64 24.07
C PRO A 604 -18.49 11.35 22.56
N ILE A 605 -19.25 10.33 22.11
CA ILE A 605 -19.35 9.97 20.69
C ILE A 605 -20.67 10.48 20.15
N THR A 606 -20.61 11.38 19.18
CA THR A 606 -21.76 11.70 18.33
C THR A 606 -21.90 10.65 17.26
N ILE A 607 -23.00 9.89 17.29
CA ILE A 607 -23.33 8.93 16.23
C ILE A 607 -23.51 9.71 14.92
N LYS A 608 -22.80 9.28 13.87
CA LYS A 608 -22.83 9.95 12.57
C LYS A 608 -24.23 9.81 11.94
N GLN A 609 -24.78 10.93 11.45
CA GLN A 609 -26.12 10.96 10.85
C GLN A 609 -26.12 10.49 9.39
N HIS A 610 -25.00 10.59 8.68
CA HIS A 610 -24.85 10.22 7.26
C HIS A 610 -24.42 8.77 7.03
N GLN A 611 -24.63 7.88 8.01
CA GLN A 611 -24.41 6.45 7.83
C GLN A 611 -25.57 5.66 8.45
N GLU A 612 -26.10 4.67 7.74
CA GLU A 612 -27.23 3.86 8.21
C GLU A 612 -27.02 2.37 7.88
N LEU A 613 -27.44 1.49 8.79
CA LEU A 613 -27.47 0.04 8.58
C LEU A 613 -28.91 -0.45 8.35
N LEU A 614 -29.16 -1.05 7.19
CA LEU A 614 -30.39 -1.77 6.87
C LEU A 614 -30.17 -3.29 6.94
N VAL A 615 -31.10 -3.96 7.62
CA VAL A 615 -31.11 -5.43 7.75
C VAL A 615 -32.42 -5.98 7.16
N PRO A 616 -32.40 -6.59 5.96
CA PRO A 616 -33.57 -7.29 5.43
C PRO A 616 -33.88 -8.55 6.26
N ILE A 617 -35.07 -8.62 6.85
CA ILE A 617 -35.48 -9.72 7.75
C ILE A 617 -35.89 -10.99 6.99
N ASP A 618 -36.17 -10.86 5.70
CA ASP A 618 -36.71 -11.86 4.78
C ASP A 618 -35.73 -12.19 3.64
N PHE A 619 -34.46 -11.78 3.75
CA PHE A 619 -33.44 -12.23 2.79
C PHE A 619 -33.21 -13.74 2.93
N PRO A 620 -32.99 -14.48 1.83
CA PRO A 620 -32.84 -15.94 1.87
C PRO A 620 -31.76 -16.41 2.85
N ASP A 621 -32.02 -17.52 3.55
CA ASP A 621 -31.05 -18.08 4.49
C ASP A 621 -29.83 -18.61 3.74
N VAL A 622 -28.66 -18.13 4.16
CA VAL A 622 -27.37 -18.50 3.63
C VAL A 622 -27.05 -19.99 3.81
N VAL A 623 -27.64 -20.64 4.82
CA VAL A 623 -27.40 -22.05 5.13
C VAL A 623 -28.30 -22.98 4.32
N SER A 624 -29.45 -22.51 3.84
CA SER A 624 -30.42 -23.34 3.11
C SER A 624 -30.20 -23.37 1.60
N LEU A 625 -29.45 -22.40 1.07
CA LEU A 625 -29.13 -22.25 -0.36
C LEU A 625 -27.71 -22.73 -0.66
N SER A 626 -27.51 -23.27 -1.87
CA SER A 626 -26.17 -23.44 -2.43
C SER A 626 -25.48 -22.10 -2.69
N SER A 627 -24.15 -22.10 -2.80
CA SER A 627 -23.37 -20.88 -3.12
C SER A 627 -23.85 -20.21 -4.41
N VAL A 628 -24.24 -21.00 -5.42
CA VAL A 628 -24.74 -20.51 -6.71
C VAL A 628 -26.12 -19.85 -6.56
N GLU A 629 -27.04 -20.49 -5.85
CA GLU A 629 -28.38 -19.92 -5.62
C GLU A 629 -28.31 -18.63 -4.81
N TYR A 630 -27.48 -18.60 -3.76
CA TYR A 630 -27.27 -17.41 -2.93
C TYR A 630 -26.59 -16.28 -3.72
N ALA A 631 -25.62 -16.59 -4.57
CA ALA A 631 -25.03 -15.63 -5.52
C ALA A 631 -26.09 -15.03 -6.45
N GLY A 632 -27.03 -15.86 -6.94
CA GLY A 632 -28.15 -15.40 -7.77
C GLY A 632 -29.10 -14.43 -7.05
N GLU A 633 -29.30 -14.61 -5.75
CA GLU A 633 -30.09 -13.68 -4.91
C GLU A 633 -29.37 -12.35 -4.70
N ILE A 634 -28.06 -12.39 -4.41
CA ILE A 634 -27.22 -11.19 -4.31
C ILE A 634 -27.23 -10.42 -5.64
N CYS A 635 -27.05 -11.10 -6.78
CA CYS A 635 -27.06 -10.47 -8.09
C CYS A 635 -28.40 -9.79 -8.40
N ARG A 636 -29.53 -10.39 -7.99
CA ARG A 636 -30.85 -9.75 -8.12
C ARG A 636 -30.93 -8.43 -7.32
N LEU A 637 -30.51 -8.45 -6.06
CA LEU A 637 -30.47 -7.24 -5.24
C LEU A 637 -29.54 -6.16 -5.85
N VAL A 638 -28.35 -6.54 -6.32
CA VAL A 638 -27.44 -5.59 -6.98
C VAL A 638 -28.08 -5.00 -8.23
N ASN A 639 -28.81 -5.80 -9.01
CA ASN A 639 -29.53 -5.29 -10.19
C ASN A 639 -30.62 -4.29 -9.83
N GLU A 640 -31.28 -4.46 -8.70
CA GLU A 640 -32.31 -3.54 -8.19
C GLU A 640 -31.71 -2.24 -7.63
N LEU A 641 -30.50 -2.29 -7.06
CA LEU A 641 -29.78 -1.13 -6.51
C LEU A 641 -28.99 -0.34 -7.57
N PHE A 642 -28.54 -0.99 -8.65
CA PHE A 642 -27.72 -0.37 -9.70
C PHE A 642 -28.32 0.93 -10.31
N PRO A 643 -29.66 1.04 -10.51
CA PRO A 643 -30.29 2.27 -11.00
C PRO A 643 -30.07 3.51 -10.11
N LEU A 644 -29.73 3.35 -8.83
CA LEU A 644 -29.40 4.46 -7.92
C LEU A 644 -28.10 5.17 -8.32
N ARG A 645 -27.30 4.59 -9.22
CA ARG A 645 -26.01 5.12 -9.72
C ARG A 645 -25.00 5.45 -8.61
N LYS A 646 -25.15 4.81 -7.45
CA LYS A 646 -24.18 4.91 -6.36
C LYS A 646 -23.12 3.80 -6.50
N PRO A 647 -21.85 4.06 -6.11
CA PRO A 647 -20.84 3.02 -6.01
C PRO A 647 -21.27 1.90 -5.05
N ILE A 648 -21.17 0.64 -5.48
CA ILE A 648 -21.56 -0.54 -4.70
C ILE A 648 -20.32 -1.36 -4.36
N PHE A 649 -20.12 -1.60 -3.07
CA PHE A 649 -19.05 -2.45 -2.57
C PHE A 649 -19.63 -3.69 -1.86
N LEU A 650 -19.37 -4.87 -2.41
CA LEU A 650 -19.78 -6.14 -1.84
C LEU A 650 -18.63 -6.80 -1.07
N LEU A 651 -18.88 -7.10 0.20
CA LEU A 651 -17.95 -7.72 1.10
C LEU A 651 -18.35 -9.18 1.38
N PHE A 652 -17.45 -10.09 1.02
CA PHE A 652 -17.63 -11.53 1.13
C PHE A 652 -16.75 -12.12 2.24
N THR A 653 -17.19 -13.22 2.83
CA THR A 653 -16.40 -14.05 3.75
C THR A 653 -15.88 -15.33 3.09
N SER A 654 -16.26 -15.58 1.83
CA SER A 654 -15.91 -16.77 1.07
C SER A 654 -15.48 -16.41 -0.35
N LYS A 655 -14.32 -16.93 -0.76
CA LYS A 655 -13.80 -16.84 -2.14
C LYS A 655 -14.75 -17.50 -3.13
N GLU A 656 -15.34 -18.64 -2.77
CA GLU A 656 -16.30 -19.37 -3.60
C GLU A 656 -17.51 -18.49 -3.94
N LEU A 657 -18.18 -17.93 -2.92
CA LEU A 657 -19.36 -17.10 -3.14
C LEU A 657 -19.04 -15.83 -3.95
N LEU A 658 -17.87 -15.23 -3.72
CA LEU A 658 -17.40 -14.06 -4.48
C LEU A 658 -17.29 -14.40 -5.97
N LEU A 659 -16.63 -15.52 -6.30
CA LEU A 659 -16.44 -15.95 -7.68
C LEU A 659 -17.76 -16.34 -8.35
N GLU A 660 -18.66 -17.03 -7.64
CA GLU A 660 -20.00 -17.36 -8.15
C GLU A 660 -20.84 -16.10 -8.41
N THR A 661 -20.75 -15.10 -7.52
CA THR A 661 -21.42 -13.82 -7.71
C THR A 661 -20.84 -13.08 -8.92
N SER A 662 -19.51 -13.04 -9.04
CA SER A 662 -18.84 -12.44 -10.19
C SER A 662 -19.19 -13.12 -11.52
N ASN A 663 -19.33 -14.46 -11.52
CA ASN A 663 -19.78 -15.21 -12.70
C ASN A 663 -21.19 -14.86 -13.15
N THR A 664 -22.06 -14.58 -12.19
CA THR A 664 -23.50 -14.39 -12.44
C THR A 664 -23.86 -12.92 -12.68
N LEU A 665 -23.06 -11.99 -12.17
CA LEU A 665 -23.34 -10.55 -12.24
C LEU A 665 -23.22 -10.03 -13.67
N LYS A 666 -24.28 -9.35 -14.14
CA LYS A 666 -24.38 -8.85 -15.52
C LYS A 666 -23.66 -7.52 -15.77
N PHE A 667 -23.48 -6.73 -14.72
CA PHE A 667 -22.89 -5.40 -14.82
C PHE A 667 -21.36 -5.46 -14.78
N PRO A 668 -20.65 -4.53 -15.47
CA PRO A 668 -19.21 -4.40 -15.36
C PRO A 668 -18.80 -4.19 -13.91
N HIS A 669 -17.90 -5.04 -13.41
CA HIS A 669 -17.48 -5.04 -12.01
C HIS A 669 -16.00 -5.40 -11.87
N LEU A 670 -15.42 -5.04 -10.73
CA LEU A 670 -14.09 -5.45 -10.31
C LEU A 670 -14.24 -6.51 -9.23
N ALA A 671 -13.66 -7.69 -9.43
CA ALA A 671 -13.66 -8.79 -8.47
C ALA A 671 -12.24 -9.20 -8.10
N GLN A 672 -11.99 -9.34 -6.79
CA GLN A 672 -10.76 -9.93 -6.28
C GLN A 672 -10.55 -11.33 -6.84
N TYR A 673 -9.30 -11.70 -7.11
CA TYR A 673 -8.88 -12.95 -7.75
C TYR A 673 -9.21 -13.08 -9.24
N ARG A 674 -10.00 -12.17 -9.82
CA ARG A 674 -10.22 -12.10 -11.28
C ARG A 674 -9.55 -10.92 -11.94
N ASN A 675 -9.67 -9.76 -11.31
CA ASN A 675 -9.20 -8.49 -11.87
C ASN A 675 -7.91 -7.99 -11.20
N GLY A 676 -7.32 -8.75 -10.29
CA GLY A 676 -6.08 -8.43 -9.60
C GLY A 676 -6.16 -8.66 -8.09
N ASP A 677 -5.08 -8.28 -7.40
CA ASP A 677 -5.04 -8.20 -5.94
C ASP A 677 -5.94 -7.07 -5.41
N ALA A 678 -6.15 -7.04 -4.09
CA ALA A 678 -7.03 -6.07 -3.44
C ALA A 678 -6.60 -4.61 -3.66
N ALA A 679 -5.30 -4.32 -3.64
CA ALA A 679 -4.77 -2.97 -3.78
C ALA A 679 -4.90 -2.47 -5.22
N ASN A 680 -4.71 -3.34 -6.21
CA ASN A 680 -4.91 -3.03 -7.62
C ASN A 680 -6.37 -2.72 -7.92
N ILE A 681 -7.29 -3.62 -7.56
CA ILE A 681 -8.71 -3.45 -7.89
C ILE A 681 -9.34 -2.28 -7.14
N LYS A 682 -8.90 -1.99 -5.90
CA LYS A 682 -9.37 -0.80 -5.19
C LYS A 682 -8.94 0.48 -5.91
N ARG A 683 -7.67 0.57 -6.32
CA ARG A 683 -7.18 1.74 -7.08
C ARG A 683 -7.96 1.94 -8.38
N ARG A 684 -8.35 0.85 -9.05
CA ARG A 684 -9.18 0.88 -10.26
C ARG A 684 -10.61 1.33 -9.97
N PHE A 685 -11.20 0.86 -8.88
CA PHE A 685 -12.51 1.29 -8.40
C PHE A 685 -12.54 2.79 -8.04
N ASP A 686 -11.53 3.29 -7.33
CA ASP A 686 -11.41 4.72 -7.00
C ASP A 686 -11.25 5.61 -8.23
N ARG A 687 -10.70 5.07 -9.33
CA ARG A 687 -10.59 5.76 -10.63
C ARG A 687 -11.91 5.78 -11.40
N GLY A 688 -12.97 5.14 -10.89
CA GLY A 688 -14.25 5.04 -11.57
C GLY A 688 -14.26 4.07 -12.75
N GLU A 689 -13.30 3.13 -12.84
CA GLU A 689 -13.27 2.11 -13.90
C GLU A 689 -14.51 1.21 -13.85
N SER A 690 -15.04 0.98 -12.66
CA SER A 690 -16.33 0.33 -12.44
C SER A 690 -16.98 0.89 -11.18
N SER A 691 -18.31 0.92 -11.16
CA SER A 691 -19.11 1.29 -9.99
C SER A 691 -19.40 0.13 -9.04
N ILE A 692 -18.94 -1.10 -9.35
CA ILE A 692 -19.15 -2.28 -8.50
C ILE A 692 -17.82 -2.95 -8.17
N LEU A 693 -17.57 -3.16 -6.88
CA LEU A 693 -16.39 -3.84 -6.36
C LEU A 693 -16.77 -5.03 -5.47
N LEU A 694 -16.17 -6.19 -5.73
CA LEU A 694 -16.35 -7.42 -4.96
C LEU A 694 -15.02 -7.76 -4.27
N GLY A 695 -15.03 -7.81 -2.93
CA GLY A 695 -13.84 -8.06 -2.12
C GLY A 695 -14.06 -9.08 -1.00
N THR A 696 -12.99 -9.74 -0.57
CA THR A 696 -12.93 -10.63 0.61
C THR A 696 -11.59 -10.45 1.33
N GLY A 697 -11.36 -11.18 2.42
CA GLY A 697 -10.08 -11.22 3.14
C GLY A 697 -9.57 -9.82 3.51
N SER A 698 -8.49 -9.37 2.87
CA SER A 698 -7.87 -8.04 3.06
C SER A 698 -8.84 -6.86 2.94
N PHE A 699 -9.97 -6.99 2.27
CA PHE A 699 -11.01 -5.95 2.24
C PHE A 699 -11.72 -5.73 3.59
N TRP A 700 -11.77 -6.74 4.46
CA TRP A 700 -12.26 -6.63 5.83
C TRP A 700 -11.32 -5.83 6.74
N GLU A 701 -10.02 -5.79 6.42
CA GLU A 701 -8.98 -5.32 7.35
C GLU A 701 -8.06 -4.20 6.82
N GLY A 702 -7.83 -4.08 5.50
CA GLY A 702 -6.84 -3.15 4.93
C GLY A 702 -7.32 -2.05 3.97
N VAL A 703 -8.59 -2.04 3.52
CA VAL A 703 -9.05 -1.14 2.44
C VAL A 703 -10.12 -0.15 2.92
N ASP A 704 -9.97 1.14 2.60
CA ASP A 704 -10.98 2.20 2.86
C ASP A 704 -11.51 2.87 1.59
N PHE A 705 -12.66 3.54 1.73
CA PHE A 705 -13.39 4.18 0.63
C PHE A 705 -13.44 5.70 0.79
N SER A 706 -12.32 6.29 1.21
CA SER A 706 -12.19 7.74 1.44
C SER A 706 -12.38 8.61 0.18
N HIS A 707 -12.24 8.05 -1.02
CA HIS A 707 -12.45 8.79 -2.28
C HIS A 707 -13.92 8.86 -2.74
N GLN A 708 -14.80 8.06 -2.14
CA GLN A 708 -16.21 8.01 -2.53
C GLN A 708 -17.03 8.90 -1.58
N ARG A 709 -17.74 9.89 -2.12
CA ARG A 709 -18.68 10.71 -1.31
C ARG A 709 -19.88 9.91 -0.84
N GLU A 710 -20.32 8.98 -1.68
CA GLU A 710 -21.51 8.16 -1.45
C GLU A 710 -21.14 6.71 -1.75
N VAL A 711 -21.56 5.77 -0.90
CA VAL A 711 -21.28 4.34 -1.14
C VAL A 711 -22.35 3.43 -0.52
N ILE A 712 -22.72 2.39 -1.25
CA ILE A 712 -23.54 1.28 -0.75
C ILE A 712 -22.61 0.13 -0.42
N GLN A 713 -22.49 -0.22 0.85
CA GLN A 713 -21.76 -1.39 1.31
C GLN A 713 -22.72 -2.56 1.53
N ILE A 714 -22.41 -3.72 0.95
CA ILE A 714 -23.20 -4.94 1.10
C ILE A 714 -22.36 -5.99 1.80
N ILE A 715 -22.69 -6.31 3.05
CA ILE A 715 -22.10 -7.40 3.81
C ILE A 715 -22.95 -8.65 3.57
N THR A 716 -22.39 -9.58 2.79
CA THR A 716 -23.13 -10.75 2.29
C THR A 716 -23.37 -11.80 3.37
N ARG A 717 -22.44 -11.95 4.33
CA ARG A 717 -22.48 -12.98 5.38
C ARG A 717 -21.82 -12.46 6.66
N LEU A 718 -22.25 -12.99 7.81
CA LEU A 718 -21.56 -12.74 9.08
C LEU A 718 -20.13 -13.30 9.07
N PRO A 719 -19.11 -12.55 9.53
CA PRO A 719 -17.69 -12.90 9.45
C PRO A 719 -17.24 -13.86 10.56
N PHE A 720 -17.91 -15.01 10.67
CA PHE A 720 -17.45 -16.10 11.53
C PHE A 720 -16.37 -16.91 10.83
N ASP A 721 -15.37 -17.36 11.60
CA ASP A 721 -14.36 -18.28 11.10
C ASP A 721 -14.96 -19.63 10.68
N ASN A 722 -14.29 -20.32 9.77
CA ASN A 722 -14.70 -21.63 9.33
C ASN A 722 -14.48 -22.66 10.46
N PRO A 723 -15.54 -23.31 11.00
CA PRO A 723 -15.37 -24.28 12.08
C PRO A 723 -14.64 -25.57 11.65
N LYS A 724 -14.46 -25.79 10.35
CA LYS A 724 -13.67 -26.89 9.80
C LYS A 724 -12.19 -26.58 9.70
N ASP A 725 -11.80 -25.32 9.88
CA ASP A 725 -10.41 -24.92 9.93
C ASP A 725 -9.71 -25.59 11.12
N TYR A 726 -8.50 -26.10 10.90
CA TYR A 726 -7.75 -26.87 11.89
C TYR A 726 -7.41 -26.02 13.11
N MET A 727 -6.97 -24.78 12.87
CA MET A 727 -6.53 -23.88 13.92
C MET A 727 -7.70 -23.37 14.75
N VAL A 728 -8.84 -23.10 14.11
CA VAL A 728 -10.10 -22.80 14.81
C VAL A 728 -10.54 -23.95 15.73
N GLN A 729 -10.39 -25.22 15.31
CA GLN A 729 -10.73 -26.37 16.15
C GLN A 729 -9.82 -26.50 17.37
N LYS A 730 -8.52 -26.27 17.19
CA LYS A 730 -7.53 -26.25 18.26
C LYS A 730 -7.83 -25.16 19.28
N LEU A 731 -8.01 -23.92 18.82
CA LEU A 731 -8.38 -22.80 19.67
C LEU A 731 -9.68 -23.06 20.44
N ASN A 732 -10.71 -23.59 19.76
CA ASN A 732 -11.97 -23.95 20.40
C ASN A 732 -11.81 -25.01 21.51
N THR A 733 -10.87 -25.93 21.35
CA THR A 733 -10.58 -26.97 22.35
C THR A 733 -9.91 -26.35 23.58
N LYS A 734 -8.88 -25.52 23.39
CA LYS A 734 -8.20 -24.79 24.46
C LYS A 734 -9.14 -23.87 25.24
N LEU A 735 -10.00 -23.12 24.55
CA LEU A 735 -11.00 -22.27 25.21
C LEU A 735 -11.96 -23.08 26.10
N ARG A 736 -12.36 -24.29 25.68
CA ARG A 736 -13.18 -25.18 26.51
C ARG A 736 -12.43 -25.70 27.73
N GLU A 737 -11.15 -26.04 27.58
CA GLU A 737 -10.28 -26.46 28.69
C GLU A 737 -10.13 -25.34 29.74
N GLN A 738 -10.12 -24.08 29.31
CA GLN A 738 -10.17 -22.90 30.17
C GLN A 738 -11.57 -22.61 30.77
N GLY A 739 -12.56 -23.48 30.54
CA GLY A 739 -13.93 -23.30 31.02
C GLY A 739 -14.75 -22.23 30.28
N LYS A 740 -14.26 -21.73 29.12
CA LYS A 740 -14.95 -20.74 28.29
C LYS A 740 -15.83 -21.41 27.25
N ASN A 741 -16.84 -20.68 26.77
CA ASN A 741 -17.63 -21.07 25.60
C ASN A 741 -17.00 -20.44 24.34
N PRO A 742 -16.40 -21.23 23.43
CA PRO A 742 -15.65 -20.65 22.31
C PRO A 742 -16.48 -19.73 21.41
N PHE A 743 -17.77 -20.05 21.23
CA PHE A 743 -18.64 -19.22 20.41
C PHE A 743 -18.95 -17.87 21.08
N TYR A 744 -19.39 -17.87 22.34
CA TYR A 744 -19.81 -16.64 23.01
C TYR A 744 -18.66 -15.82 23.59
N ASP A 745 -17.55 -16.46 23.94
CA ASP A 745 -16.39 -15.80 24.56
C ASP A 745 -15.32 -15.39 23.54
N TYR A 746 -15.39 -15.90 22.30
CA TYR A 746 -14.43 -15.57 21.24
C TYR A 746 -15.10 -15.28 19.89
N SER A 747 -15.67 -16.28 19.22
CA SER A 747 -16.11 -16.13 17.81
C SER A 747 -17.14 -15.03 17.58
N LEU A 748 -18.12 -14.89 18.49
CA LEU A 748 -19.15 -13.86 18.40
C LEU A 748 -18.58 -12.44 18.65
N PRO A 749 -17.84 -12.18 19.74
CA PRO A 749 -17.14 -10.91 19.92
C PRO A 749 -16.25 -10.53 18.73
N VAL A 750 -15.43 -11.45 18.22
CA VAL A 750 -14.54 -11.20 17.08
C VAL A 750 -15.34 -10.86 15.82
N ALA A 751 -16.43 -11.57 15.54
CA ALA A 751 -17.30 -11.27 14.42
C ALA A 751 -17.94 -9.86 14.52
N ILE A 752 -18.38 -9.45 15.72
CA ILE A 752 -18.89 -8.09 15.97
C ILE A 752 -17.79 -7.05 15.71
N LEU A 753 -16.57 -7.31 16.17
CA LEU A 753 -15.43 -6.42 15.96
C LEU A 753 -15.10 -6.26 14.46
N ARG A 754 -15.06 -7.37 13.71
CA ARG A 754 -14.86 -7.37 12.25
C ARG A 754 -15.97 -6.60 11.53
N LEU A 755 -17.22 -6.74 11.94
CA LEU A 755 -18.35 -5.97 11.38
C LEU A 755 -18.20 -4.46 11.64
N LYS A 756 -17.89 -4.06 12.88
CA LYS A 756 -17.63 -2.64 13.21
C LYS A 756 -16.47 -2.08 12.37
N GLN A 757 -15.40 -2.86 12.18
CA GLN A 757 -14.27 -2.49 11.33
C GLN A 757 -14.65 -2.37 9.85
N ALA A 758 -15.50 -3.26 9.33
CA ALA A 758 -15.96 -3.19 7.95
C ALA A 758 -16.81 -1.95 7.69
N ILE A 759 -17.73 -1.64 8.62
CA ILE A 759 -18.66 -0.50 8.53
C ILE A 759 -17.94 0.84 8.68
N GLY A 760 -16.95 0.93 9.55
CA GLY A 760 -16.17 2.15 9.74
C GLY A 760 -15.33 2.58 8.51
N ARG A 761 -15.18 1.72 7.50
CA ARG A 761 -14.38 2.02 6.28
C ARG A 761 -15.10 2.90 5.28
N THR A 762 -16.42 2.95 5.36
CA THR A 762 -17.27 3.74 4.48
C THR A 762 -17.78 5.02 5.13
N SER A 763 -17.25 5.39 6.31
CA SER A 763 -17.54 6.67 6.96
C SER A 763 -16.26 7.31 7.51
N ARG A 764 -15.51 7.95 6.63
CA ARG A 764 -14.17 8.52 6.90
C ARG A 764 -14.17 10.02 7.17
N PHE A 765 -15.03 10.77 6.50
CA PHE A 765 -15.19 12.21 6.72
C PHE A 765 -16.65 12.52 7.07
N GLN A 766 -16.91 13.77 7.48
CA GLN A 766 -18.18 14.18 8.07
C GLN A 766 -19.35 14.06 7.08
N ASP A 767 -19.13 14.47 5.84
CA ASP A 767 -20.16 14.52 4.78
C ASP A 767 -20.18 13.26 3.89
N GLN A 768 -19.59 12.15 4.34
CA GLN A 768 -19.62 10.90 3.59
C GLN A 768 -20.92 10.15 3.87
N GLU A 769 -21.70 9.91 2.82
CA GLU A 769 -22.94 9.13 2.89
C GLU A 769 -22.68 7.65 2.68
N SER A 770 -23.07 6.83 3.66
CA SER A 770 -22.87 5.39 3.59
C SER A 770 -24.11 4.61 4.01
N LEU A 771 -24.65 3.87 3.05
CA LEU A 771 -25.69 2.88 3.31
C LEU A 771 -25.06 1.49 3.43
N VAL A 772 -25.25 0.84 4.57
CA VAL A 772 -24.77 -0.52 4.81
C VAL A 772 -25.95 -1.50 4.78
N LEU A 773 -25.83 -2.57 4.01
CA LEU A 773 -26.78 -3.67 3.94
C LEU A 773 -26.16 -4.93 4.55
N LEU A 774 -26.79 -5.53 5.55
CA LEU A 774 -26.37 -6.83 6.12
C LEU A 774 -27.36 -7.93 5.73
N LEU A 775 -26.98 -8.76 4.76
CA LEU A 775 -27.89 -9.73 4.11
C LEU A 775 -28.07 -11.06 4.87
N ASP A 776 -27.35 -11.27 5.96
CA ASP A 776 -27.35 -12.53 6.68
C ASP A 776 -28.54 -12.63 7.66
N GLN A 777 -29.55 -13.40 7.28
CA GLN A 777 -30.78 -13.57 8.06
C GLN A 777 -30.55 -14.11 9.49
N ARG A 778 -29.39 -14.72 9.77
CA ARG A 778 -29.05 -15.22 11.12
C ARG A 778 -28.97 -14.11 12.16
N VAL A 779 -28.72 -12.87 11.73
CA VAL A 779 -28.71 -11.71 12.64
C VAL A 779 -30.11 -11.44 13.23
N VAL A 780 -31.17 -11.87 12.55
CA VAL A 780 -32.56 -11.73 13.01
C VAL A 780 -33.08 -13.04 13.61
N THR A 781 -32.75 -14.18 12.99
CA THR A 781 -33.35 -15.48 13.35
C THR A 781 -32.66 -16.20 14.51
N LYS A 782 -31.37 -15.93 14.77
CA LYS A 782 -30.61 -16.62 15.83
C LYS A 782 -30.55 -15.77 17.10
N ARG A 783 -30.49 -16.43 18.27
CA ARG A 783 -30.43 -15.78 19.59
C ARG A 783 -29.23 -14.84 19.74
N TYR A 784 -28.08 -15.19 19.17
CA TYR A 784 -26.88 -14.34 19.21
C TYR A 784 -27.01 -13.10 18.32
N GLY A 785 -27.94 -13.10 17.36
CA GLY A 785 -28.14 -11.99 16.43
C GLY A 785 -28.44 -10.67 17.14
N LYS A 786 -29.23 -10.73 18.23
CA LYS A 786 -29.48 -9.57 19.11
C LYS A 786 -28.18 -8.95 19.66
N GLN A 787 -27.19 -9.75 20.04
CA GLN A 787 -25.92 -9.21 20.53
C GLN A 787 -25.13 -8.51 19.42
N ILE A 788 -25.23 -8.98 18.18
CA ILE A 788 -24.62 -8.32 17.03
C ILE A 788 -25.30 -6.97 16.80
N LEU A 789 -26.64 -6.94 16.74
CA LEU A 789 -27.40 -5.71 16.53
C LEU A 789 -27.17 -4.70 17.66
N ASP A 790 -27.23 -5.13 18.93
CA ASP A 790 -26.94 -4.30 20.11
C ASP A 790 -25.53 -3.69 20.02
N GLY A 791 -24.54 -4.47 19.53
CA GLY A 791 -23.17 -4.00 19.34
C GLY A 791 -23.04 -2.97 18.22
N LEU A 792 -23.73 -3.19 17.09
CA LEU A 792 -23.70 -2.28 15.94
C LEU A 792 -24.46 -0.97 16.20
N GLN A 793 -25.59 -1.02 16.90
CA GLN A 793 -26.41 0.16 17.22
C GLN A 793 -25.66 1.22 18.06
N GLN A 794 -24.54 0.85 18.69
CA GLN A 794 -23.66 1.78 19.40
C GLN A 794 -22.85 2.68 18.46
N VAL A 795 -22.71 2.31 17.19
CA VAL A 795 -21.81 2.96 16.23
C VAL A 795 -22.60 3.69 15.13
N LEU A 796 -23.76 3.17 14.74
CA LEU A 796 -24.60 3.74 13.69
C LEU A 796 -26.10 3.45 13.91
N PRO A 797 -27.00 4.29 13.37
CA PRO A 797 -28.42 3.99 13.26
C PRO A 797 -28.67 2.66 12.54
N LEU A 798 -29.62 1.89 13.04
CA LEU A 798 -29.91 0.54 12.58
C LEU A 798 -31.41 0.36 12.41
N HIS A 799 -31.81 -0.08 11.22
CA HIS A 799 -33.20 -0.35 10.88
C HIS A 799 -33.36 -1.74 10.25
N THR A 800 -34.36 -2.48 10.72
CA THR A 800 -34.78 -3.73 10.07
C THR A 800 -35.83 -3.44 9.02
N THR A 801 -35.77 -4.10 7.87
CA THR A 801 -36.69 -3.88 6.75
C THR A 801 -37.10 -5.18 6.08
N VAL A 802 -38.07 -5.11 5.16
CA VAL A 802 -38.43 -6.20 4.24
C VAL A 802 -37.82 -5.93 2.88
N ARG A 803 -37.45 -6.98 2.14
CA ARG A 803 -36.74 -6.86 0.86
C ARG A 803 -37.45 -5.95 -0.14
N GLU A 804 -38.78 -6.04 -0.21
CA GLU A 804 -39.61 -5.24 -1.13
C GLU A 804 -39.44 -3.73 -0.94
N ARG A 805 -39.10 -3.27 0.27
CA ARG A 805 -38.90 -1.85 0.61
C ARG A 805 -37.43 -1.43 0.65
N LEU A 806 -36.50 -2.36 0.51
CA LEU A 806 -35.08 -2.09 0.71
C LEU A 806 -34.55 -1.05 -0.29
N VAL A 807 -34.93 -1.17 -1.56
CA VAL A 807 -34.48 -0.25 -2.63
C VAL A 807 -35.09 1.15 -2.46
N GLU A 808 -36.36 1.22 -2.07
CA GLU A 808 -37.05 2.48 -1.76
C GLU A 808 -36.36 3.19 -0.58
N GLN A 809 -36.08 2.47 0.51
CA GLN A 809 -35.36 3.02 1.66
C GLN A 809 -33.93 3.42 1.32
N ALA A 810 -33.26 2.67 0.44
CA ALA A 810 -31.94 3.04 -0.04
C ALA A 810 -31.98 4.36 -0.83
N ALA A 811 -32.98 4.55 -1.70
CA ALA A 811 -33.18 5.81 -2.42
C ALA A 811 -33.45 6.97 -1.44
N ASP A 812 -34.39 6.79 -0.52
CA ASP A 812 -34.74 7.77 0.52
C ASP A 812 -33.52 8.24 1.33
N PHE A 813 -32.61 7.33 1.67
CA PHE A 813 -31.40 7.66 2.42
C PHE A 813 -30.51 8.68 1.69
N PHE A 814 -30.29 8.48 0.39
CA PHE A 814 -29.47 9.37 -0.45
C PHE A 814 -30.23 10.61 -0.98
N GLU A 815 -31.55 10.69 -0.79
CA GLU A 815 -32.33 11.90 -1.11
C GLU A 815 -32.48 12.85 0.09
N ARG A 816 -32.36 12.33 1.32
CA ARG A 816 -32.51 13.10 2.57
C ARG A 816 -31.23 13.78 3.03
N ASN A 817 -30.09 13.25 2.60
CA ASN A 817 -28.75 13.75 2.87
C ASN A 817 -28.23 14.39 1.58
#